data_AF-A0A7V4QT80-F1
#
_entry.id   AF-A0A7V4QT80-F1
#
_cell.length_a   1.000
_cell.length_b   1.000
_cell.length_c   1.000
_cell.angle_alpha   90.00
_cell.angle_beta   90.00
_cell.angle_gamma   90.00
#
_symmetry.space_group_name_H-M   'P 1'
#
loop_
_entity.id
_entity.type
_entity.pdbx_description
1 polymer ?
#
loop_
_entity_poly.entity_id
_entity_poly.type
_entity_poly.pdbx_seq_one_letter_code
_entity_poly.pdbx_strand_id
1 'polypeptide(L)'
;MHSKENEDKSIVSAFYKSIYFIVVCLITWILKYYFEINNIKINIFLFLFIILFFISVFFYIKWNKIQPIKSEDWNVKKVTYNFFLLLFIAFLFELSFKNYYLRKGGVFLTLFSIFLLILLFLYYKNSDLDDFFVKSKVEFKIDTKNFLIVFLFIIIAVIIAQIFAVKNFKSGGFIFFTIAFVLLFFLMREGDIKNIEYKEKNKAFNYTEYFKRIILFSILLLLFIIAYKFLEKDNIKSFLIYYFIFVFLFGLSLKNLISYKNEKYDNIEIFQIIVFFIFALFLRVYKLIDFPNGIGPDEMNSLTHIILRYKYMQEIPFISPLLSVPLFHFEIMKNILNIFGINLFSSRLIYAILGSFVIVFIYIISKELFNKKTAILSYFVYLFMYSAILFSRIAAVTWIFPVFYMTGMVCFLILSIKYNKIIYYILTGVLCGLSVYSYHPGKFAPVLLFFLIIFSIKKEKNIINYKGMLLTFLSFIITFFPFLFFIFQGKDNFAIAFSRVSNQSVFNYLNIKDINSVNVFIVNTFNYFFYILKNFVNLGLTSSHSFYFPTYEPLIDKVTSFFFLLGLGWCLFNIKKINSRFILLSFFITLFPQLFSISPPHEGVAITRLLIVFPFVAVLAGVGIGTVIEISKYFINKPKDIFFVLFIIFLLPLIFVENYNKFLKNINEPSANHPYYSNFNKLFKYLSNKENRDKVKVFSNYFTDSKGDYFNTMALYYNIDLKRKIYKLGITDLSEIYNSEKKDVILILDSSYAYIDDLYQYFFPDAKIKKFWNNYFWIYDLKSPIKFCYEWDTPDITMKNMPYVTICSPNEQLINFVIYDIPYKDIDELFCMKQYKYFNNKLIKDEKIKSYFFKKQDEENINKIIIRGYFYAPIYSQYSFFTEDNNMQTYIDGKKYDGKEYISEGVHKISFEKSINLSNQEQPIFWINPYSKKQEKIPEKYFYSKGHKNNIEVKYFDKNSKLIYKEKYAKIDITFSGGNYNIYNQVLKVAISVETIWQTKIYIKEDGEYSIKVETEYDTDLFVDNKNVFTKRFRPEDTKITDIKLTKGVHNIKIKSILGPYIYTPFRLVIKKVNDFRYKPVSYYDYR
;
A
#
# COMPACT_ATOMS: atom_id res chain seq x y z
N MET A 1 -8.03 45.17 -58.96
CA MET A 1 -9.34 44.84 -58.36
C MET A 1 -9.88 43.48 -58.80
N HIS A 2 -9.72 43.04 -60.07
CA HIS A 2 -10.16 41.70 -60.52
C HIS A 2 -9.41 40.46 -59.97
N SER A 3 -8.29 40.60 -59.24
CA SER A 3 -7.60 39.45 -58.61
C SER A 3 -8.20 39.08 -57.26
N LYS A 4 -8.53 40.08 -56.42
CA LYS A 4 -9.11 39.86 -55.09
C LYS A 4 -10.53 39.28 -55.12
N GLU A 5 -11.37 39.70 -56.06
CA GLU A 5 -12.73 39.16 -56.22
C GLU A 5 -12.77 37.68 -56.64
N ASN A 6 -11.72 37.19 -57.31
CA ASN A 6 -11.62 35.77 -57.71
C ASN A 6 -11.00 34.89 -56.61
N GLU A 7 -10.09 35.43 -55.80
CA GLU A 7 -9.55 34.76 -54.61
C GLU A 7 -10.63 34.58 -53.54
N ASP A 8 -11.46 35.60 -53.28
CA ASP A 8 -12.54 35.49 -52.30
C ASP A 8 -13.61 34.48 -52.73
N LYS A 9 -13.92 34.36 -54.03
CA LYS A 9 -14.82 33.32 -54.56
C LYS A 9 -14.23 31.90 -54.48
N SER A 10 -12.90 31.76 -54.63
CA SER A 10 -12.17 30.49 -54.48
C SER A 10 -12.21 29.99 -53.02
N ILE A 11 -11.94 30.88 -52.07
CA ILE A 11 -11.91 30.59 -50.63
C ILE A 11 -13.32 30.28 -50.11
N VAL A 12 -14.33 31.05 -50.52
CA VAL A 12 -15.73 30.79 -50.17
C VAL A 12 -16.21 29.45 -50.77
N SER A 13 -15.82 29.12 -52.01
CA SER A 13 -16.11 27.80 -52.60
C SER A 13 -15.45 26.65 -51.83
N ALA A 14 -14.20 26.79 -51.40
CA ALA A 14 -13.49 25.81 -50.59
C ALA A 14 -14.12 25.65 -49.19
N PHE A 15 -14.60 26.75 -48.60
CA PHE A 15 -15.27 26.75 -47.31
C PHE A 15 -16.63 26.03 -47.37
N TYR A 16 -17.47 26.30 -48.37
CA TYR A 16 -18.73 25.58 -48.57
C TYR A 16 -18.52 24.10 -48.91
N LYS A 17 -17.46 23.75 -49.67
CA LYS A 17 -17.08 22.34 -49.94
C LYS A 17 -16.62 21.61 -48.69
N SER A 18 -15.94 22.30 -47.79
CA SER A 18 -15.51 21.77 -46.49
C SER A 18 -16.72 21.53 -45.57
N ILE A 19 -17.68 22.46 -45.56
CA ILE A 19 -18.94 22.33 -44.80
C ILE A 19 -19.78 21.16 -45.29
N TYR A 20 -19.95 21.00 -46.61
CA TYR A 20 -20.70 19.86 -47.17
C TYR A 20 -20.11 18.51 -46.74
N PHE A 21 -18.78 18.39 -46.73
CA PHE A 21 -18.10 17.16 -46.33
C PHE A 21 -18.13 16.93 -44.81
N ILE A 22 -18.02 18.00 -44.00
CA ILE A 22 -18.20 17.94 -42.55
C ILE A 22 -19.62 17.48 -42.20
N VAL A 23 -20.64 17.96 -42.94
CA VAL A 23 -22.04 17.54 -42.78
C VAL A 23 -22.20 16.06 -43.15
N VAL A 24 -21.57 15.57 -44.22
CA VAL A 24 -21.56 14.12 -44.56
C VAL A 24 -20.84 13.29 -43.48
N CYS A 25 -19.71 13.76 -42.94
CA CYS A 25 -19.01 13.10 -41.83
C CYS A 25 -19.83 13.10 -40.53
N LEU A 26 -20.57 14.16 -40.23
CA LEU A 26 -21.46 14.24 -39.07
C LEU A 26 -22.68 13.34 -39.23
N ILE A 27 -23.32 13.33 -40.40
CA ILE A 27 -24.44 12.44 -40.71
C ILE A 27 -24.00 10.97 -40.62
N THR A 28 -22.81 10.63 -41.11
CA THR A 28 -22.26 9.27 -41.03
C THR A 28 -21.82 8.87 -39.62
N TRP A 29 -21.36 9.82 -38.80
CA TRP A 29 -21.10 9.59 -37.37
C TRP A 29 -22.39 9.33 -36.58
N ILE A 30 -23.45 10.09 -36.88
CA ILE A 30 -24.80 9.89 -36.30
C ILE A 30 -25.40 8.55 -36.74
N LEU A 31 -25.28 8.19 -38.04
CA LEU A 31 -25.73 6.90 -38.57
C LEU A 31 -24.96 5.73 -37.95
N LYS A 32 -23.64 5.85 -37.73
CA LYS A 32 -22.83 4.84 -37.02
C LYS A 32 -23.35 4.60 -35.60
N TYR A 33 -23.64 5.68 -34.87
CA TYR A 33 -24.18 5.59 -33.50
C TYR A 33 -25.56 4.92 -33.48
N TYR A 34 -26.41 5.24 -34.47
CA TYR A 34 -27.73 4.62 -34.65
C TYR A 34 -27.64 3.12 -35.01
N PHE A 35 -26.66 2.69 -35.80
CA PHE A 35 -26.44 1.26 -36.14
C PHE A 35 -25.71 0.46 -35.05
N GLU A 36 -24.85 1.08 -34.23
CA GLU A 36 -24.23 0.46 -33.04
C GLU A 36 -25.28 0.18 -31.94
N ILE A 37 -26.28 1.05 -31.76
CA ILE A 37 -27.40 0.83 -30.83
C ILE A 37 -28.28 -0.35 -31.28
N ASN A 38 -28.42 -0.57 -32.59
CA ASN A 38 -29.30 -1.60 -33.17
C ASN A 38 -28.60 -2.94 -33.53
N ASN A 39 -27.33 -3.13 -33.14
CA ASN A 39 -26.59 -4.41 -33.25
C ASN A 39 -26.49 -5.05 -34.66
N ILE A 40 -26.50 -4.25 -35.73
CA ILE A 40 -26.33 -4.76 -37.11
C ILE A 40 -24.83 -4.89 -37.45
N LYS A 41 -24.43 -5.96 -38.16
CA LYS A 41 -23.02 -6.27 -38.50
C LYS A 41 -22.33 -5.11 -39.23
N ILE A 42 -21.40 -4.46 -38.52
CA ILE A 42 -20.52 -3.34 -38.92
C ILE A 42 -19.88 -3.47 -40.32
N ASN A 43 -19.70 -4.69 -40.84
CA ASN A 43 -19.05 -4.95 -42.12
C ASN A 43 -19.83 -4.45 -43.35
N ILE A 44 -21.17 -4.45 -43.31
CA ILE A 44 -22.01 -3.99 -44.45
C ILE A 44 -21.99 -2.46 -44.55
N PHE A 45 -22.02 -1.77 -43.39
CA PHE A 45 -21.89 -0.32 -43.30
C PHE A 45 -20.53 0.15 -43.83
N LEU A 46 -19.44 -0.55 -43.47
CA LEU A 46 -18.10 -0.24 -43.98
C LEU A 46 -18.01 -0.34 -45.51
N PHE A 47 -18.63 -1.37 -46.10
CA PHE A 47 -18.60 -1.59 -47.55
C PHE A 47 -19.37 -0.52 -48.32
N LEU A 48 -20.58 -0.17 -47.87
CA LEU A 48 -21.39 0.92 -48.45
C LEU A 48 -20.73 2.30 -48.29
N PHE A 49 -20.08 2.55 -47.15
CA PHE A 49 -19.38 3.80 -46.90
C PHE A 49 -18.14 3.98 -47.79
N ILE A 50 -17.36 2.91 -47.99
CA ILE A 50 -16.23 2.90 -48.92
C ILE A 50 -16.72 3.24 -50.34
N ILE A 51 -17.81 2.60 -50.80
CA ILE A 51 -18.36 2.86 -52.14
C ILE A 51 -18.85 4.31 -52.29
N LEU A 52 -19.61 4.84 -51.33
CA LEU A 52 -20.11 6.22 -51.36
C LEU A 52 -18.98 7.25 -51.31
N PHE A 53 -17.94 7.01 -50.50
CA PHE A 53 -16.75 7.85 -50.46
C PHE A 53 -16.01 7.86 -51.80
N PHE A 54 -15.85 6.69 -52.44
CA PHE A 54 -15.19 6.59 -53.75
C PHE A 54 -16.01 7.24 -54.89
N ILE A 55 -17.34 7.12 -54.88
CA ILE A 55 -18.22 7.82 -55.83
C ILE A 55 -18.10 9.34 -55.64
N SER A 56 -18.05 9.80 -54.39
CA SER A 56 -17.89 11.23 -54.05
C SER A 56 -16.54 11.79 -54.54
N VAL A 57 -15.46 11.05 -54.32
CA VAL A 57 -14.10 11.41 -54.78
C VAL A 57 -14.03 11.39 -56.31
N PHE A 58 -14.65 10.41 -56.98
CA PHE A 58 -14.67 10.30 -58.43
C PHE A 58 -15.44 11.46 -59.10
N PHE A 59 -16.64 11.80 -58.60
CA PHE A 59 -17.40 12.94 -59.11
C PHE A 59 -16.67 14.27 -58.85
N TYR A 60 -16.02 14.41 -57.69
CA TYR A 60 -15.22 15.60 -57.36
C TYR A 60 -13.99 15.79 -58.27
N ILE A 61 -13.31 14.70 -58.65
CA ILE A 61 -12.18 14.73 -59.61
C ILE A 61 -12.67 15.08 -61.02
N LYS A 62 -13.81 14.51 -61.45
CA LYS A 62 -14.37 14.75 -62.79
C LYS A 62 -14.88 16.19 -62.94
N TRP A 63 -15.46 16.77 -61.89
CA TRP A 63 -15.97 18.15 -61.88
C TRP A 63 -14.85 19.21 -61.95
N ASN A 64 -13.66 18.91 -61.43
CA ASN A 64 -12.51 19.82 -61.42
C ASN A 64 -11.66 19.80 -62.72
N LYS A 65 -11.95 18.93 -63.68
CA LYS A 65 -11.28 18.92 -65.01
C LYS A 65 -11.77 20.01 -65.97
N ILE A 66 -12.86 20.72 -65.67
CA ILE A 66 -13.58 21.56 -66.65
C ILE A 66 -13.09 23.03 -66.67
N GLN A 67 -12.18 23.46 -65.78
CA GLN A 67 -11.58 24.81 -65.88
C GLN A 67 -10.05 24.80 -65.69
N PRO A 68 -9.30 25.66 -66.42
CA PRO A 68 -7.86 25.82 -66.25
C PRO A 68 -7.57 26.54 -64.92
N ILE A 69 -6.72 25.94 -64.07
CA ILE A 69 -6.47 26.39 -62.69
C ILE A 69 -5.07 27.01 -62.58
N LYS A 70 -4.95 28.16 -61.88
CA LYS A 70 -3.66 28.81 -61.56
C LYS A 70 -2.88 28.03 -60.47
N SER A 71 -1.55 28.10 -60.52
CA SER A 71 -0.61 27.29 -59.72
C SER A 71 -0.77 27.42 -58.20
N GLU A 72 -1.23 28.57 -57.69
CA GLU A 72 -1.40 28.83 -56.25
C GLU A 72 -2.58 28.05 -55.62
N ASP A 73 -3.66 27.84 -56.37
CA ASP A 73 -4.84 27.07 -55.91
C ASP A 73 -4.58 25.56 -55.83
N TRP A 74 -3.53 25.06 -56.49
CA TRP A 74 -3.25 23.63 -56.59
C TRP A 74 -2.59 23.07 -55.32
N ASN A 75 -1.72 23.86 -54.68
CA ASN A 75 -1.04 23.46 -53.44
C ASN A 75 -1.98 23.39 -52.24
N VAL A 76 -2.94 24.32 -52.14
CA VAL A 76 -3.98 24.29 -51.10
C VAL A 76 -4.83 23.02 -51.24
N LYS A 77 -5.28 22.68 -52.46
CA LYS A 77 -6.06 21.47 -52.74
C LYS A 77 -5.29 20.17 -52.48
N LYS A 78 -3.98 20.12 -52.78
CA LYS A 78 -3.12 18.95 -52.47
C LYS A 78 -2.99 18.74 -50.95
N VAL A 79 -2.84 19.81 -50.18
CA VAL A 79 -2.81 19.75 -48.71
C VAL A 79 -4.16 19.31 -48.15
N THR A 80 -5.28 19.79 -48.71
CA THR A 80 -6.63 19.34 -48.28
C THR A 80 -6.86 17.86 -48.61
N TYR A 81 -6.43 17.37 -49.77
CA TYR A 81 -6.54 15.97 -50.16
C TYR A 81 -5.75 15.04 -49.23
N ASN A 82 -4.50 15.41 -48.93
CA ASN A 82 -3.65 14.64 -48.02
C ASN A 82 -4.18 14.67 -46.58
N PHE A 83 -4.80 15.78 -46.16
CA PHE A 83 -5.50 15.92 -44.88
C PHE A 83 -6.66 14.92 -44.74
N PHE A 84 -7.54 14.83 -45.74
CA PHE A 84 -8.67 13.89 -45.72
C PHE A 84 -8.21 12.43 -45.75
N LEU A 85 -7.12 12.13 -46.45
CA LEU A 85 -6.54 10.79 -46.52
C LEU A 85 -5.90 10.36 -45.18
N LEU A 86 -5.24 11.29 -44.49
CA LEU A 86 -4.67 11.08 -43.14
C LEU A 86 -5.76 10.84 -42.09
N LEU A 87 -6.84 11.63 -42.12
CA LEU A 87 -8.00 11.43 -41.24
C LEU A 87 -8.68 10.09 -41.50
N PHE A 88 -8.80 9.68 -42.77
CA PHE A 88 -9.37 8.39 -43.14
C PHE A 88 -8.52 7.22 -42.62
N ILE A 89 -7.20 7.28 -42.75
CA ILE A 89 -6.28 6.24 -42.23
C ILE A 89 -6.31 6.19 -40.70
N ALA A 90 -6.32 7.34 -40.02
CA ALA A 90 -6.44 7.41 -38.56
C ALA A 90 -7.78 6.83 -38.06
N PHE A 91 -8.88 7.11 -38.77
CA PHE A 91 -10.20 6.57 -38.47
C PHE A 91 -10.29 5.06 -38.70
N LEU A 92 -9.71 4.55 -39.80
CA LEU A 92 -9.61 3.10 -40.05
C LEU A 92 -8.75 2.39 -38.99
N PHE A 93 -7.70 3.05 -38.50
CA PHE A 93 -6.87 2.55 -37.41
C PHE A 93 -7.66 2.44 -36.09
N GLU A 94 -8.47 3.46 -35.75
CA GLU A 94 -9.32 3.46 -34.56
C GLU A 94 -10.41 2.37 -34.59
N LEU A 95 -10.99 2.11 -35.76
CA LEU A 95 -11.99 1.06 -35.97
C LEU A 95 -11.43 -0.37 -35.90
N SER A 96 -10.10 -0.53 -36.09
CA SER A 96 -9.47 -1.85 -36.23
C SER A 96 -9.18 -2.55 -34.89
N PHE A 97 -9.33 -1.89 -33.74
CA PHE A 97 -8.99 -2.46 -32.43
C PHE A 97 -10.15 -2.41 -31.42
N LYS A 98 -10.56 -3.57 -30.90
CA LYS A 98 -11.60 -3.70 -29.85
C LYS A 98 -11.14 -3.29 -28.45
N ASN A 99 -9.83 -3.11 -28.21
CA ASN A 99 -9.27 -2.89 -26.86
C ASN A 99 -9.26 -1.40 -26.47
N TYR A 100 -9.84 -1.07 -25.31
CA TYR A 100 -9.97 0.29 -24.77
C TYR A 100 -8.66 1.09 -24.74
N TYR A 101 -7.54 0.46 -24.38
CA TYR A 101 -6.24 1.14 -24.29
C TYR A 101 -5.62 1.42 -25.67
N LEU A 102 -5.89 0.58 -26.67
CA LEU A 102 -5.40 0.76 -28.04
C LEU A 102 -6.22 1.82 -28.80
N ARG A 103 -7.53 1.95 -28.49
CA ARG A 103 -8.36 3.09 -28.94
C ARG A 103 -7.80 4.43 -28.48
N LYS A 104 -7.34 4.55 -27.23
CA LYS A 104 -6.67 5.77 -26.73
C LYS A 104 -5.38 6.09 -27.50
N GLY A 105 -4.65 5.08 -27.97
CA GLY A 105 -3.50 5.26 -28.86
C GLY A 105 -3.88 5.81 -30.23
N GLY A 106 -5.01 5.38 -30.80
CA GLY A 106 -5.59 5.94 -32.03
C GLY A 106 -6.04 7.40 -31.86
N VAL A 107 -6.69 7.72 -30.74
CA VAL A 107 -7.05 9.10 -30.38
C VAL A 107 -5.81 9.98 -30.23
N PHE A 108 -4.75 9.47 -29.58
CA PHE A 108 -3.47 10.18 -29.47
C PHE A 108 -2.82 10.43 -30.83
N LEU A 109 -2.80 9.44 -31.74
CA LEU A 109 -2.29 9.62 -33.10
C LEU A 109 -3.10 10.64 -33.90
N THR A 110 -4.42 10.68 -33.69
CA THR A 110 -5.32 11.65 -34.33
C THR A 110 -5.07 13.06 -33.81
N LEU A 111 -4.97 13.23 -32.50
CA LEU A 111 -4.63 14.51 -31.86
C LEU A 111 -3.22 14.98 -32.22
N PHE A 112 -2.26 14.05 -32.30
CA PHE A 112 -0.89 14.34 -32.71
C PHE A 112 -0.82 14.77 -34.19
N SER A 113 -1.64 14.16 -35.06
CA SER A 113 -1.76 14.56 -36.46
C SER A 113 -2.38 15.96 -36.60
N ILE A 114 -3.42 16.25 -35.82
CA ILE A 114 -4.04 17.59 -35.74
C ILE A 114 -3.03 18.63 -35.22
N PHE A 115 -2.23 18.29 -34.20
CA PHE A 115 -1.18 19.13 -33.66
C PHE A 115 -0.07 19.42 -34.68
N LEU A 116 0.38 18.40 -35.43
CA LEU A 116 1.32 18.55 -36.54
C LEU A 116 0.77 19.48 -37.63
N LEU A 117 -0.54 19.42 -37.89
CA LEU A 117 -1.23 20.31 -38.82
C LEU A 117 -1.30 21.75 -38.35
N ILE A 118 -1.57 21.99 -37.06
CA ILE A 118 -1.53 23.34 -36.48
C ILE A 118 -0.11 23.90 -36.59
N LEU A 119 0.90 23.08 -36.32
CA LEU A 119 2.31 23.47 -36.49
C LEU A 119 2.66 23.77 -37.95
N LEU A 120 2.20 22.96 -38.91
CA LEU A 120 2.43 23.19 -40.33
C LEU A 120 1.66 24.42 -40.84
N PHE A 121 0.43 24.64 -40.40
CA PHE A 121 -0.37 25.81 -40.74
C PHE A 121 0.23 27.10 -40.18
N LEU A 122 0.68 27.09 -38.91
CA LEU A 122 1.39 28.21 -38.30
C LEU A 122 2.76 28.45 -38.94
N TYR A 123 3.42 27.40 -39.42
CA TYR A 123 4.67 27.51 -40.19
C TYR A 123 4.42 28.16 -41.56
N TYR A 124 3.38 27.73 -42.29
CA TYR A 124 3.02 28.30 -43.60
C TYR A 124 2.47 29.73 -43.50
N LYS A 125 1.76 30.07 -42.42
CA LYS A 125 1.25 31.43 -42.18
C LYS A 125 2.35 32.45 -41.84
N ASN A 126 3.47 31.99 -41.28
CA ASN A 126 4.59 32.83 -40.84
C ASN A 126 5.81 32.80 -41.78
N SER A 127 5.72 32.12 -42.91
CA SER A 127 6.70 32.24 -43.98
C SER A 127 6.24 33.31 -44.96
N ASP A 128 6.99 34.40 -45.10
CA ASP A 128 6.83 35.39 -46.16
C ASP A 128 6.97 34.68 -47.52
N LEU A 129 5.84 34.25 -48.08
CA LEU A 129 5.78 33.45 -49.32
C LEU A 129 5.37 34.28 -50.54
N ASP A 130 4.94 35.53 -50.34
CA ASP A 130 4.53 36.40 -51.45
C ASP A 130 5.71 36.71 -52.40
N ASP A 131 6.94 36.80 -51.90
CA ASP A 131 8.12 37.05 -52.72
C ASP A 131 8.68 35.79 -53.44
N PHE A 132 8.36 34.59 -52.94
CA PHE A 132 8.92 33.34 -53.48
C PHE A 132 8.14 32.82 -54.70
N PHE A 133 6.81 33.00 -54.72
CA PHE A 133 5.95 32.48 -55.79
C PHE A 133 5.75 33.46 -56.95
N VAL A 134 5.76 34.78 -56.70
CA VAL A 134 5.60 35.80 -57.76
C VAL A 134 6.75 35.76 -58.78
N LYS A 135 7.95 35.28 -58.37
CA LYS A 135 9.13 35.18 -59.25
C LYS A 135 9.33 33.82 -59.92
N SER A 136 8.57 32.79 -59.59
CA SER A 136 8.77 31.45 -60.15
C SER A 136 7.48 30.88 -60.76
N LYS A 137 7.27 31.14 -62.05
CA LYS A 137 6.29 30.40 -62.86
C LYS A 137 6.80 28.96 -63.05
N VAL A 138 6.42 28.07 -62.15
CA VAL A 138 6.69 26.62 -62.26
C VAL A 138 5.38 25.92 -62.60
N GLU A 139 5.32 25.33 -63.80
CA GLU A 139 4.24 24.38 -64.16
C GLU A 139 4.58 22.98 -63.64
N PHE A 140 3.70 22.41 -62.82
CA PHE A 140 3.82 21.05 -62.32
C PHE A 140 3.18 20.05 -63.30
N LYS A 141 3.99 19.20 -63.92
CA LYS A 141 3.50 17.96 -64.56
C LYS A 141 3.71 16.80 -63.60
N ILE A 142 2.61 16.19 -63.15
CA ILE A 142 2.64 14.95 -62.36
C ILE A 142 2.48 13.77 -63.31
N ASP A 143 3.37 12.80 -63.20
CA ASP A 143 3.23 11.52 -63.88
C ASP A 143 2.13 10.70 -63.19
N THR A 144 0.90 10.83 -63.70
CA THR A 144 -0.32 10.21 -63.15
C THR A 144 -0.21 8.70 -62.95
N LYS A 145 0.70 8.03 -63.68
CA LYS A 145 0.90 6.58 -63.58
C LYS A 145 1.60 6.20 -62.28
N ASN A 146 2.64 6.92 -61.88
CA ASN A 146 3.40 6.64 -60.64
C ASN A 146 2.57 6.97 -59.39
N PHE A 147 1.81 8.07 -59.44
CA PHE A 147 0.83 8.42 -58.40
C PHE A 147 -0.18 7.29 -58.18
N LEU A 148 -0.79 6.77 -59.24
CA LEU A 148 -1.78 5.69 -59.15
C LEU A 148 -1.16 4.40 -58.62
N ILE A 149 0.08 4.07 -59.01
CA ILE A 149 0.79 2.86 -58.54
C ILE A 149 1.08 2.93 -57.04
N VAL A 150 1.69 4.03 -56.56
CA VAL A 150 2.01 4.19 -55.13
C VAL A 150 0.73 4.26 -54.29
N PHE A 151 -0.34 4.87 -54.81
CA PHE A 151 -1.65 4.89 -54.17
C PHE A 151 -2.26 3.48 -54.06
N LEU A 152 -2.10 2.64 -55.09
CA LEU A 152 -2.53 1.24 -55.05
C LEU A 152 -1.79 0.44 -53.97
N PHE A 153 -0.47 0.67 -53.81
CA PHE A 153 0.34 0.02 -52.77
C PHE A 153 -0.08 0.41 -51.35
N ILE A 154 -0.49 1.67 -51.14
CA ILE A 154 -1.04 2.11 -49.85
C ILE A 154 -2.33 1.39 -49.54
N ILE A 155 -3.23 1.26 -50.52
CA ILE A 155 -4.51 0.55 -50.36
C ILE A 155 -4.25 -0.92 -50.00
N ILE A 156 -3.36 -1.59 -50.73
CA ILE A 156 -2.98 -2.98 -50.47
C ILE A 156 -2.38 -3.13 -49.06
N ALA A 157 -1.49 -2.22 -48.65
CA ALA A 157 -0.90 -2.23 -47.32
C ALA A 157 -1.96 -2.05 -46.21
N VAL A 158 -2.90 -1.12 -46.37
CA VAL A 158 -3.98 -0.90 -45.39
C VAL A 158 -4.92 -2.11 -45.30
N ILE A 159 -5.28 -2.72 -46.43
CA ILE A 159 -6.13 -3.92 -46.47
C ILE A 159 -5.43 -5.10 -45.77
N ILE A 160 -4.14 -5.32 -46.06
CA ILE A 160 -3.34 -6.35 -45.39
C ILE A 160 -3.24 -6.07 -43.89
N ALA A 161 -3.02 -4.81 -43.50
CA ALA A 161 -2.99 -4.39 -42.10
C ALA A 161 -4.29 -4.74 -41.37
N GLN A 162 -5.44 -4.49 -42.01
CA GLN A 162 -6.76 -4.82 -41.46
C GLN A 162 -7.00 -6.33 -41.36
N ILE A 163 -6.58 -7.11 -42.35
CA ILE A 163 -6.68 -8.58 -42.31
C ILE A 163 -5.90 -9.13 -41.11
N PHE A 164 -4.69 -8.62 -40.86
CA PHE A 164 -3.89 -9.01 -39.69
C PHE A 164 -4.49 -8.55 -38.35
N ALA A 165 -5.09 -7.35 -38.32
CA ALA A 165 -5.76 -6.82 -37.13
C ALA A 165 -6.99 -7.66 -36.75
N VAL A 166 -7.80 -8.10 -37.73
CA VAL A 166 -8.99 -8.93 -37.52
C VAL A 166 -8.63 -10.35 -37.08
N LYS A 167 -7.52 -10.92 -37.57
CA LYS A 167 -7.02 -12.26 -37.16
C LYS A 167 -6.23 -12.27 -35.84
N ASN A 168 -6.34 -11.21 -35.01
CA ASN A 168 -5.63 -11.06 -33.73
C ASN A 168 -4.08 -11.06 -33.82
N PHE A 169 -3.50 -10.93 -35.02
CA PHE A 169 -2.05 -10.86 -35.23
C PHE A 169 -1.55 -9.42 -35.15
N LYS A 170 -1.46 -8.91 -33.91
CA LYS A 170 -1.33 -7.47 -33.59
C LYS A 170 -0.08 -6.80 -34.15
N SER A 171 1.04 -7.51 -34.30
CA SER A 171 2.30 -6.95 -34.83
C SER A 171 2.26 -6.73 -36.34
N GLY A 172 1.63 -7.63 -37.09
CA GLY A 172 1.51 -7.53 -38.54
C GLY A 172 0.69 -6.30 -38.97
N GLY A 173 -0.43 -6.04 -38.28
CA GLY A 173 -1.26 -4.87 -38.55
C GLY A 173 -0.49 -3.54 -38.43
N PHE A 174 0.31 -3.37 -37.37
CA PHE A 174 1.10 -2.15 -37.16
C PHE A 174 2.16 -1.92 -38.24
N ILE A 175 2.83 -2.98 -38.70
CA ILE A 175 3.87 -2.90 -39.73
C ILE A 175 3.28 -2.36 -41.03
N PHE A 176 2.16 -2.92 -41.47
CA PHE A 176 1.54 -2.52 -42.74
C PHE A 176 0.85 -1.15 -42.67
N PHE A 177 0.29 -0.74 -41.52
CA PHE A 177 -0.16 0.65 -41.32
C PHE A 177 1.00 1.65 -41.37
N THR A 178 2.16 1.29 -40.83
CA THR A 178 3.37 2.13 -40.90
C THR A 178 3.89 2.23 -42.33
N ILE A 179 3.89 1.12 -43.09
CA ILE A 179 4.25 1.11 -44.51
C ILE A 179 3.30 2.00 -45.33
N ALA A 180 1.98 1.88 -45.11
CA ALA A 180 0.99 2.74 -45.74
C ALA A 180 1.23 4.22 -45.44
N PHE A 181 1.57 4.56 -44.20
CA PHE A 181 1.87 5.93 -43.78
C PHE A 181 3.14 6.49 -44.45
N VAL A 182 4.20 5.67 -44.57
CA VAL A 182 5.45 6.03 -45.26
C VAL A 182 5.22 6.24 -46.75
N LEU A 183 4.45 5.36 -47.39
CA LEU A 183 4.10 5.47 -48.81
C LEU A 183 3.21 6.70 -49.09
N LEU A 184 2.31 7.05 -48.16
CA LEU A 184 1.53 8.28 -48.21
C LEU A 184 2.42 9.53 -48.27
N PHE A 185 3.48 9.54 -47.45
CA PHE A 185 4.44 10.64 -47.39
C PHE A 185 5.23 10.78 -48.70
N PHE A 186 5.44 9.68 -49.42
CA PHE A 186 6.03 9.68 -50.76
C PHE A 186 5.12 10.33 -51.81
N LEU A 187 3.81 10.05 -51.81
CA LEU A 187 2.84 10.68 -52.72
C LEU A 187 2.75 12.20 -52.55
N MET A 188 3.01 12.71 -51.34
CA MET A 188 3.04 14.15 -51.09
C MET A 188 4.18 14.85 -51.83
N ARG A 189 5.23 14.13 -52.22
CA ARG A 189 6.51 14.66 -52.69
C ARG A 189 6.68 14.69 -54.22
N GLU A 190 5.97 13.90 -55.03
CA GLU A 190 6.17 13.96 -56.49
C GLU A 190 5.66 15.29 -57.08
N GLY A 191 6.62 16.01 -57.65
CA GLY A 191 6.54 17.30 -58.33
C GLY A 191 7.98 17.68 -58.64
N ASP A 192 8.49 17.24 -59.80
CA ASP A 192 9.87 17.46 -60.20
C ASP A 192 10.15 18.97 -60.36
N ILE A 193 11.01 19.52 -59.51
CA ILE A 193 11.55 20.88 -59.68
C ILE A 193 12.92 20.73 -60.35
N LYS A 194 12.98 20.92 -61.66
CA LYS A 194 14.25 21.01 -62.39
C LYS A 194 14.78 22.45 -62.36
N ASN A 195 16.01 22.55 -61.87
CA ASN A 195 16.99 23.64 -61.95
C ASN A 195 16.55 25.05 -61.55
N ILE A 196 16.98 25.45 -60.36
CA ILE A 196 17.18 26.85 -59.99
C ILE A 196 18.61 26.96 -59.44
N GLU A 197 19.49 27.66 -60.16
CA GLU A 197 20.78 28.11 -59.65
C GLU A 197 20.56 29.31 -58.72
N TYR A 198 21.03 29.22 -57.47
CA TYR A 198 21.18 30.39 -56.59
C TYR A 198 22.55 30.36 -55.91
N LYS A 199 23.30 31.46 -56.12
CA LYS A 199 24.50 31.84 -55.37
C LYS A 199 24.06 32.47 -54.05
N GLU A 200 24.07 31.71 -52.96
CA GLU A 200 24.39 32.21 -51.63
C GLU A 200 24.70 31.04 -50.68
N LYS A 201 25.77 31.16 -49.90
CA LYS A 201 26.25 30.15 -48.93
C LYS A 201 25.29 30.07 -47.72
N ASN A 202 24.09 29.56 -47.92
CA ASN A 202 23.32 28.92 -46.86
C ASN A 202 23.18 27.45 -47.24
N LYS A 203 23.68 26.54 -46.37
CA LYS A 203 23.63 25.09 -46.60
C LYS A 203 22.22 24.68 -47.03
N ALA A 204 22.05 24.31 -48.31
CA ALA A 204 20.81 23.80 -48.83
C ALA A 204 20.32 22.65 -47.93
N PHE A 205 19.05 22.73 -47.53
CA PHE A 205 18.42 21.75 -46.64
C PHE A 205 18.38 20.38 -47.35
N ASN A 206 19.25 19.44 -46.96
CA ASN A 206 19.33 18.14 -47.60
C ASN A 206 18.21 17.22 -47.10
N TYR A 207 17.03 17.32 -47.73
CA TYR A 207 15.83 16.52 -47.39
C TYR A 207 16.09 15.00 -47.39
N THR A 208 17.01 14.50 -48.22
CA THR A 208 17.43 13.09 -48.24
C THR A 208 18.19 12.70 -46.97
N GLU A 209 19.04 13.57 -46.45
CA GLU A 209 19.76 13.32 -45.19
C GLU A 209 18.82 13.38 -43.97
N TYR A 210 17.88 14.31 -44.01
CA TYR A 210 16.81 14.42 -43.01
C TYR A 210 15.93 13.16 -42.96
N PHE A 211 15.53 12.64 -44.12
CA PHE A 211 14.73 11.42 -44.25
C PHE A 211 15.47 10.17 -43.75
N LYS A 212 16.77 10.03 -44.09
CA LYS A 212 17.63 8.96 -43.57
C LYS A 212 17.69 8.99 -42.03
N ARG A 213 17.75 10.20 -41.44
CA ARG A 213 17.72 10.38 -39.98
C ARG A 213 16.38 9.96 -39.39
N ILE A 214 15.23 10.38 -39.95
CA ILE A 214 13.90 9.96 -39.47
C ILE A 214 13.76 8.44 -39.48
N ILE A 215 14.15 7.78 -40.57
CA ILE A 215 14.10 6.31 -40.68
C ILE A 215 15.00 5.67 -39.62
N LEU A 216 16.24 6.15 -39.48
CA LEU A 216 17.17 5.64 -38.48
C LEU A 216 16.60 5.79 -37.06
N PHE A 217 16.05 6.95 -36.71
CA PHE A 217 15.45 7.20 -35.40
C PHE A 217 14.20 6.34 -35.16
N SER A 218 13.39 6.10 -36.20
CA SER A 218 12.21 5.23 -36.11
C SER A 218 12.60 3.77 -35.85
N ILE A 219 13.65 3.29 -36.54
CA ILE A 219 14.22 1.95 -36.31
C ILE A 219 14.80 1.84 -34.89
N LEU A 220 15.54 2.85 -34.43
CA LEU A 220 16.11 2.88 -33.09
C LEU A 220 15.01 2.87 -32.00
N LEU A 221 13.95 3.65 -32.20
CA LEU A 221 12.80 3.67 -31.29
C LEU A 221 12.09 2.31 -31.27
N LEU A 222 11.91 1.68 -32.44
CA LEU A 222 11.33 0.34 -32.55
C LEU A 222 12.17 -0.71 -31.80
N LEU A 223 13.50 -0.70 -32.00
CA LEU A 223 14.43 -1.58 -31.29
C LEU A 223 14.36 -1.38 -29.78
N PHE A 224 14.27 -0.13 -29.34
CA PHE A 224 14.11 0.18 -27.92
C PHE A 224 12.78 -0.32 -27.34
N ILE A 225 11.67 -0.12 -28.05
CA ILE A 225 10.34 -0.62 -27.65
C ILE A 225 10.34 -2.15 -27.58
N ILE A 226 10.98 -2.83 -28.54
CA ILE A 226 11.14 -4.29 -28.54
C ILE A 226 11.92 -4.74 -27.30
N ALA A 227 13.06 -4.10 -27.01
CA ALA A 227 13.84 -4.39 -25.81
C ALA A 227 13.00 -4.18 -24.53
N TYR A 228 12.33 -3.03 -24.41
CA TYR A 228 11.45 -2.70 -23.28
C TYR A 228 10.37 -3.78 -23.07
N LYS A 229 9.73 -4.25 -24.16
CA LYS A 229 8.70 -5.29 -24.10
C LYS A 229 9.25 -6.66 -23.69
N PHE A 230 10.49 -6.99 -24.05
CA PHE A 230 11.13 -8.22 -23.57
C PHE A 230 11.44 -8.17 -22.08
N LEU A 231 11.89 -7.03 -21.56
CA LEU A 231 12.08 -6.84 -20.12
C LEU A 231 10.74 -6.91 -19.36
N GLU A 232 9.67 -6.34 -19.93
CA GLU A 232 8.32 -6.43 -19.37
C GLU A 232 7.85 -7.90 -19.27
N LYS A 233 8.18 -8.74 -20.25
CA LYS A 233 7.83 -10.17 -20.33
C LYS A 233 8.81 -11.12 -19.64
N ASP A 234 9.78 -10.61 -18.89
CA ASP A 234 10.80 -11.40 -18.19
C ASP A 234 11.72 -12.24 -19.11
N ASN A 235 11.87 -11.82 -20.37
CA ASN A 235 12.82 -12.45 -21.28
C ASN A 235 14.14 -11.67 -21.30
N ILE A 236 14.95 -11.89 -20.26
CA ILE A 236 16.21 -11.18 -20.00
C ILE A 236 17.19 -11.34 -21.17
N LYS A 237 17.30 -12.54 -21.75
CA LYS A 237 18.22 -12.82 -22.87
C LYS A 237 17.89 -11.95 -24.09
N SER A 238 16.63 -11.94 -24.51
CA SER A 238 16.19 -11.10 -25.62
C SER A 238 16.32 -9.61 -25.29
N PHE A 239 15.94 -9.20 -24.07
CA PHE A 239 16.14 -7.82 -23.63
C PHE A 239 17.59 -7.36 -23.81
N LEU A 240 18.56 -8.12 -23.31
CA LEU A 240 19.98 -7.77 -23.40
C LEU A 240 20.44 -7.61 -24.85
N ILE A 241 20.08 -8.55 -25.73
CA ILE A 241 20.46 -8.49 -27.15
C ILE A 241 19.93 -7.22 -27.81
N TYR A 242 18.61 -7.00 -27.75
CA TYR A 242 18.00 -5.83 -28.41
C TYR A 242 18.41 -4.51 -27.76
N TYR A 243 18.58 -4.48 -26.44
CA TYR A 243 18.99 -3.29 -25.71
C TYR A 243 20.44 -2.92 -26.02
N PHE A 244 21.39 -3.86 -26.08
CA PHE A 244 22.77 -3.55 -26.45
C PHE A 244 22.90 -3.10 -27.92
N ILE A 245 22.17 -3.75 -28.83
CA ILE A 245 22.09 -3.31 -30.24
C ILE A 245 21.55 -1.88 -30.31
N PHE A 246 20.46 -1.59 -29.60
CA PHE A 246 19.91 -0.24 -29.49
C PHE A 246 20.94 0.74 -28.94
N VAL A 247 21.55 0.46 -27.78
CA VAL A 247 22.53 1.37 -27.13
C VAL A 247 23.69 1.69 -28.06
N PHE A 248 24.22 0.69 -28.77
CA PHE A 248 25.32 0.88 -29.70
C PHE A 248 24.93 1.77 -30.89
N LEU A 249 23.83 1.43 -31.58
CA LEU A 249 23.37 2.18 -32.76
C LEU A 249 22.88 3.59 -32.39
N PHE A 250 22.14 3.71 -31.29
CA PHE A 250 21.64 4.98 -30.75
C PHE A 250 22.80 5.89 -30.38
N GLY A 251 23.79 5.36 -29.65
CA GLY A 251 24.98 6.09 -29.28
C GLY A 251 25.79 6.58 -30.49
N LEU A 252 25.99 5.72 -31.50
CA LEU A 252 26.68 6.10 -32.74
C LEU A 252 25.95 7.22 -33.48
N SER A 253 24.62 7.15 -33.56
CA SER A 253 23.79 8.16 -34.23
C SER A 253 23.90 9.56 -33.58
N LEU A 254 24.30 9.61 -32.30
CA LEU A 254 24.32 10.82 -31.47
C LEU A 254 25.73 11.27 -31.05
N LYS A 255 26.78 10.51 -31.37
CA LYS A 255 28.15 10.69 -30.86
C LYS A 255 28.69 12.12 -31.03
N ASN A 256 28.29 12.80 -32.10
CA ASN A 256 28.74 14.15 -32.46
C ASN A 256 27.71 15.25 -32.14
N LEU A 257 26.54 14.88 -31.62
CA LEU A 257 25.35 15.73 -31.58
C LEU A 257 25.07 16.34 -30.20
N ILE A 258 25.60 15.74 -29.13
CA ILE A 258 25.31 16.15 -27.75
C ILE A 258 26.63 16.53 -27.06
N SER A 259 26.87 17.83 -26.95
CA SER A 259 27.88 18.40 -26.06
C SER A 259 27.19 19.08 -24.87
N TYR A 260 27.55 18.65 -23.67
CA TYR A 260 27.10 19.26 -22.43
C TYR A 260 28.03 20.44 -22.13
N LYS A 261 27.53 21.67 -22.27
CA LYS A 261 28.25 22.87 -21.80
C LYS A 261 27.81 23.16 -20.37
N ASN A 262 28.79 23.37 -19.50
CA ASN A 262 28.55 23.77 -18.12
C ASN A 262 28.26 25.27 -18.06
N GLU A 263 27.10 25.64 -17.56
CA GLU A 263 26.69 27.03 -17.31
C GLU A 263 27.14 27.47 -15.91
N LYS A 264 27.57 28.74 -15.76
CA LYS A 264 27.91 29.34 -14.45
C LYS A 264 26.62 29.62 -13.65
N TYR A 265 26.77 29.85 -12.35
CA TYR A 265 25.66 30.17 -11.46
C TYR A 265 25.31 31.67 -11.55
N ASP A 266 24.03 31.97 -11.76
CA ASP A 266 23.46 33.33 -11.69
C ASP A 266 22.54 33.46 -10.46
N ASN A 267 22.29 34.68 -9.97
CA ASN A 267 21.44 34.94 -8.79
C ASN A 267 20.01 34.37 -8.93
N ILE A 268 19.51 34.27 -10.17
CA ILE A 268 18.22 33.66 -10.52
C ILE A 268 18.16 32.19 -10.11
N GLU A 269 19.29 31.50 -10.06
CA GLU A 269 19.34 30.06 -9.77
C GLU A 269 19.23 29.74 -8.29
N ILE A 270 19.76 30.59 -7.40
CA ILE A 270 19.54 30.44 -5.96
C ILE A 270 18.05 30.56 -5.67
N PHE A 271 17.39 31.53 -6.30
CA PHE A 271 15.94 31.68 -6.23
C PHE A 271 15.22 30.43 -6.77
N GLN A 272 15.64 29.86 -7.91
CA GLN A 272 15.08 28.60 -8.43
C GLN A 272 15.23 27.44 -7.45
N ILE A 273 16.40 27.27 -6.82
CA ILE A 273 16.65 26.22 -5.82
C ILE A 273 15.72 26.39 -4.61
N ILE A 274 15.55 27.63 -4.12
CA ILE A 274 14.64 27.94 -3.01
C ILE A 274 13.20 27.60 -3.40
N VAL A 275 12.74 28.02 -4.58
CA VAL A 275 11.39 27.70 -5.08
C VAL A 275 11.21 26.18 -5.22
N PHE A 276 12.20 25.48 -5.75
CA PHE A 276 12.21 24.02 -5.90
C PHE A 276 12.11 23.30 -4.57
N PHE A 277 12.84 23.77 -3.55
CA PHE A 277 12.77 23.26 -2.20
C PHE A 277 11.38 23.52 -1.57
N ILE A 278 10.87 24.75 -1.65
CA ILE A 278 9.56 25.12 -1.09
C ILE A 278 8.45 24.28 -1.73
N PHE A 279 8.49 24.09 -3.04
CA PHE A 279 7.49 23.29 -3.75
C PHE A 279 7.59 21.80 -3.41
N ALA A 280 8.81 21.26 -3.31
CA ALA A 280 9.05 19.90 -2.86
C ALA A 280 8.57 19.65 -1.42
N LEU A 281 8.78 20.63 -0.54
CA LEU A 281 8.36 20.60 0.86
C LEU A 281 6.84 20.68 0.97
N PHE A 282 6.21 21.60 0.22
CA PHE A 282 4.75 21.71 0.18
C PHE A 282 4.09 20.38 -0.20
N LEU A 283 4.56 19.72 -1.28
CA LEU A 283 4.01 18.43 -1.71
C LEU A 283 4.18 17.31 -0.67
N ARG A 284 5.27 17.34 0.11
CA ARG A 284 5.52 16.34 1.16
C ARG A 284 4.75 16.63 2.44
N VAL A 285 4.59 17.89 2.82
CA VAL A 285 3.90 18.31 4.06
C VAL A 285 2.38 18.35 3.89
N TYR A 286 1.88 18.58 2.68
CA TYR A 286 0.44 18.63 2.42
C TYR A 286 -0.24 17.31 2.83
N LYS A 287 -1.16 17.41 3.81
CA LYS A 287 -1.87 16.26 4.41
C LYS A 287 -0.94 15.18 5.00
N LEU A 288 0.20 15.57 5.57
CA LEU A 288 1.25 14.67 6.09
C LEU A 288 0.74 13.59 7.07
N ILE A 289 -0.27 13.90 7.87
CA ILE A 289 -0.87 12.97 8.84
C ILE A 289 -1.88 12.04 8.18
N ASP A 290 -2.64 12.55 7.20
CA ASP A 290 -3.71 11.80 6.54
C ASP A 290 -3.18 10.83 5.49
N PHE A 291 -2.00 11.13 4.92
CA PHE A 291 -1.36 10.27 3.93
C PHE A 291 0.11 9.97 4.27
N PRO A 292 0.47 8.69 4.47
CA PRO A 292 -0.44 7.52 4.51
C PRO A 292 -1.35 7.52 5.75
N ASN A 293 -2.53 6.87 5.65
CA ASN A 293 -3.57 6.90 6.68
C ASN A 293 -3.28 5.90 7.80
N GLY A 294 -2.76 6.40 8.92
CA GLY A 294 -2.38 5.58 10.08
C GLY A 294 -0.87 5.54 10.29
N ILE A 295 -0.43 4.62 11.13
CA ILE A 295 0.98 4.46 11.54
C ILE A 295 1.35 3.00 11.33
N GLY A 296 2.33 2.75 10.45
CA GLY A 296 2.78 1.39 10.18
C GLY A 296 3.67 0.82 11.28
N PRO A 297 3.90 -0.51 11.33
CA PRO A 297 4.63 -1.16 12.42
C PRO A 297 6.03 -0.58 12.66
N ASP A 298 6.81 -0.36 11.60
CA ASP A 298 8.16 0.19 11.71
C ASP A 298 8.17 1.68 12.13
N GLU A 299 7.18 2.44 11.68
CA GLU A 299 6.98 3.83 12.13
C GLU A 299 6.56 3.87 13.60
N MET A 300 5.73 2.91 14.03
CA MET A 300 5.32 2.76 15.42
C MET A 300 6.52 2.41 16.30
N ASN A 301 7.28 1.38 15.95
CA ASN A 301 8.49 0.98 16.69
C ASN A 301 9.47 2.16 16.83
N SER A 302 9.57 2.99 15.79
CA SER A 302 10.39 4.19 15.80
C SER A 302 9.87 5.24 16.79
N LEU A 303 8.56 5.50 16.78
CA LEU A 303 7.91 6.40 17.73
C LEU A 303 8.00 5.88 19.17
N THR A 304 7.79 4.59 19.41
CA THR A 304 7.91 3.96 20.73
C THR A 304 9.29 4.20 21.30
N HIS A 305 10.36 3.98 20.54
CA HIS A 305 11.72 4.24 21.00
C HIS A 305 11.95 5.70 21.38
N ILE A 306 11.39 6.65 20.62
CA ILE A 306 11.54 8.08 20.92
C ILE A 306 10.73 8.45 22.17
N ILE A 307 9.50 7.97 22.30
CA ILE A 307 8.62 8.23 23.45
C ILE A 307 9.21 7.62 24.72
N LEU A 308 9.72 6.38 24.67
CA LEU A 308 10.31 5.72 25.82
C LEU A 308 11.52 6.51 26.36
N ARG A 309 12.37 7.00 25.45
CA ARG A 309 13.51 7.86 25.79
C ARG A 309 13.07 9.20 26.34
N TYR A 310 12.07 9.82 25.73
CA TYR A 310 11.59 11.12 26.16
C TYR A 310 10.92 11.07 27.54
N LYS A 311 10.00 10.12 27.74
CA LYS A 311 9.12 10.08 28.91
C LYS A 311 9.76 9.37 30.11
N TYR A 312 10.57 8.35 29.87
CA TYR A 312 11.13 7.51 30.93
C TYR A 312 12.65 7.61 31.07
N MET A 313 13.31 8.48 30.29
CA MET A 313 14.76 8.73 30.35
C MET A 313 15.61 7.46 30.34
N GLN A 314 15.11 6.38 29.70
CA GLN A 314 15.81 5.10 29.68
C GLN A 314 17.13 5.23 28.92
N GLU A 315 18.23 4.80 29.56
CA GLU A 315 19.49 4.55 28.87
C GLU A 315 19.30 3.34 27.94
N ILE A 316 19.44 3.56 26.63
CA ILE A 316 19.31 2.50 25.63
C ILE A 316 20.68 2.29 24.98
N PRO A 317 21.09 1.04 24.69
CA PRO A 317 22.33 0.73 24.00
C PRO A 317 22.50 1.53 22.71
N PHE A 318 23.76 1.76 22.31
CA PHE A 318 24.12 2.51 21.10
C PHE A 318 23.40 1.99 19.84
N ILE A 319 23.10 0.69 19.79
CA ILE A 319 22.33 0.01 18.74
C ILE A 319 21.02 -0.49 19.33
N SER A 320 19.90 -0.20 18.67
CA SER A 320 18.60 -0.71 19.07
C SER A 320 18.57 -2.24 18.95
N PRO A 321 18.27 -2.99 20.02
CA PRO A 321 18.10 -4.44 19.95
C PRO A 321 16.90 -4.83 19.05
N LEU A 322 15.87 -3.98 19.01
CA LEU A 322 14.64 -4.19 18.25
C LEU A 322 14.81 -3.88 16.75
N LEU A 323 15.48 -2.77 16.43
CA LEU A 323 15.59 -2.27 15.05
C LEU A 323 16.93 -2.62 14.39
N SER A 324 17.93 -3.05 15.18
CA SER A 324 19.30 -3.34 14.74
C SER A 324 20.00 -2.15 14.05
N VAL A 325 19.56 -0.92 14.33
CA VAL A 325 20.16 0.32 13.80
C VAL A 325 20.72 1.19 14.92
N PRO A 326 21.73 2.03 14.63
CA PRO A 326 22.26 2.99 15.60
C PRO A 326 21.19 3.98 16.03
N LEU A 327 21.18 4.31 17.32
CA LEU A 327 20.14 5.15 17.89
C LEU A 327 20.41 6.66 17.81
N PHE A 328 21.50 7.07 17.16
CA PHE A 328 21.91 8.46 17.01
C PHE A 328 20.82 9.34 16.38
N HIS A 329 20.17 8.89 15.30
CA HIS A 329 19.11 9.69 14.67
C HIS A 329 17.84 9.78 15.51
N PHE A 330 17.57 8.78 16.36
CA PHE A 330 16.45 8.84 17.30
C PHE A 330 16.66 9.90 18.38
N GLU A 331 17.91 10.19 18.76
CA GLU A 331 18.24 11.32 19.64
C GLU A 331 17.98 12.67 18.96
N ILE A 332 18.34 12.80 17.68
CA ILE A 332 18.01 14.00 16.89
C ILE A 332 16.49 14.17 16.81
N MET A 333 15.76 13.09 16.51
CA MET A 333 14.31 13.11 16.44
C MET A 333 13.68 13.48 17.78
N LYS A 334 14.17 12.93 18.89
CA LYS A 334 13.73 13.29 20.24
C LYS A 334 13.82 14.80 20.46
N ASN A 335 14.97 15.41 20.20
CA ASN A 335 15.15 16.86 20.37
C ASN A 335 14.19 17.70 19.51
N ILE A 336 13.91 17.25 18.29
CA ILE A 336 12.97 17.95 17.40
C ILE A 336 11.53 17.77 17.88
N LEU A 337 11.14 16.58 18.33
CA LEU A 337 9.82 16.35 18.93
C LEU A 337 9.62 17.16 20.22
N ASN A 338 10.69 17.48 20.96
CA ASN A 338 10.59 18.38 22.12
C ASN A 338 10.19 19.80 21.73
N ILE A 339 10.63 20.26 20.55
CA ILE A 339 10.36 21.61 20.06
C ILE A 339 8.95 21.71 19.46
N PHE A 340 8.56 20.74 18.62
CA PHE A 340 7.29 20.76 17.87
C PHE A 340 6.16 19.96 18.52
N GLY A 341 6.43 19.34 19.67
CA GLY A 341 5.51 18.43 20.36
C GLY A 341 5.59 16.98 19.85
N ILE A 342 5.32 16.04 20.76
CA ILE A 342 5.36 14.60 20.51
C ILE A 342 4.07 14.20 19.80
N ASN A 343 4.12 14.27 18.47
CA ASN A 343 3.02 13.89 17.61
C ASN A 343 3.55 13.40 16.25
N LEU A 344 2.65 12.86 15.43
CA LEU A 344 2.98 12.18 14.17
C LEU A 344 3.38 13.18 13.09
N PHE A 345 2.83 14.39 13.18
CA PHE A 345 3.20 15.47 12.28
C PHE A 345 4.68 15.81 12.47
N SER A 346 5.11 16.06 13.70
CA SER A 346 6.49 16.40 14.03
C SER A 346 7.47 15.31 13.63
N SER A 347 7.13 14.02 13.83
CA SER A 347 8.00 12.90 13.44
C SER A 347 8.15 12.80 11.92
N ARG A 348 7.05 12.94 11.18
CA ARG A 348 7.06 12.89 9.71
C ARG A 348 7.62 14.17 9.07
N LEU A 349 7.55 15.33 9.74
CA LEU A 349 7.99 16.62 9.21
C LEU A 349 9.49 16.61 8.89
N ILE A 350 10.30 16.01 9.76
CA ILE A 350 11.75 15.87 9.55
C ILE A 350 12.02 15.08 8.27
N TYR A 351 11.28 13.99 8.06
CA TYR A 351 11.43 13.15 6.88
C TYR A 351 11.01 13.90 5.62
N ALA A 352 9.95 14.71 5.70
CA ALA A 352 9.50 15.56 4.60
C ALA A 352 10.56 16.62 4.23
N ILE A 353 11.21 17.22 5.23
CA ILE A 353 12.29 18.19 5.03
C ILE A 353 13.51 17.52 4.39
N LEU A 354 13.99 16.40 4.94
CA LEU A 354 15.13 15.67 4.39
C LEU A 354 14.87 15.20 2.96
N GLY A 355 13.68 14.66 2.69
CA GLY A 355 13.25 14.26 1.34
C GLY A 355 13.15 15.43 0.36
N SER A 356 12.91 16.65 0.84
CA SER A 356 12.90 17.87 0.02
C SER A 356 14.31 18.35 -0.31
N PHE A 357 15.26 18.21 0.61
CA PHE A 357 16.68 18.49 0.32
C PHE A 357 17.29 17.51 -0.69
N VAL A 358 16.88 16.24 -0.69
CA VAL A 358 17.33 15.26 -1.70
C VAL A 358 17.07 15.78 -3.12
N ILE A 359 15.94 16.43 -3.34
CA ILE A 359 15.59 17.02 -4.64
C ILE A 359 16.55 18.14 -5.03
N VAL A 360 16.94 18.99 -4.08
CA VAL A 360 17.93 20.05 -4.31
C VAL A 360 19.27 19.44 -4.73
N PHE A 361 19.71 18.38 -4.04
CA PHE A 361 20.93 17.67 -4.42
C PHE A 361 20.83 17.04 -5.82
N ILE A 362 19.69 16.45 -6.19
CA ILE A 362 19.46 15.90 -7.54
C ILE A 362 19.58 16.97 -8.61
N TYR A 363 19.00 18.16 -8.39
CA TYR A 363 19.12 19.29 -9.30
C TYR A 363 20.58 19.69 -9.49
N ILE A 364 21.32 19.88 -8.39
CA ILE A 364 22.74 20.26 -8.45
C ILE A 364 23.56 19.17 -9.15
N ILE A 365 23.46 17.91 -8.72
CA ILE A 365 24.17 16.77 -9.34
C ILE A 365 23.92 16.73 -10.85
N SER A 366 22.66 16.84 -11.27
CA SER A 366 22.28 16.79 -12.69
C SER A 366 22.81 17.99 -13.48
N LYS A 367 22.79 19.19 -12.90
CA LYS A 367 23.30 20.40 -13.53
C LYS A 367 24.81 20.29 -13.73
N GLU A 368 25.52 19.88 -12.69
CA GLU A 368 26.98 19.81 -12.67
C GLU A 368 27.55 18.70 -13.55
N LEU A 369 26.85 17.55 -13.63
CA LEU A 369 27.25 16.44 -14.50
C LEU A 369 26.73 16.59 -15.93
N PHE A 370 25.65 17.33 -16.18
CA PHE A 370 25.06 17.42 -17.52
C PHE A 370 24.79 18.88 -17.88
N ASN A 371 23.58 19.36 -17.67
CA ASN A 371 23.20 20.74 -17.96
C ASN A 371 21.94 21.13 -17.18
N LYS A 372 21.58 22.41 -17.22
CA LYS A 372 20.40 22.96 -16.54
C LYS A 372 19.08 22.33 -16.98
N LYS A 373 18.92 22.02 -18.28
CA LYS A 373 17.71 21.39 -18.81
C LYS A 373 17.52 19.99 -18.21
N THR A 374 18.56 19.17 -18.23
CA THR A 374 18.59 17.86 -17.57
C THR A 374 18.30 17.99 -16.08
N ALA A 375 18.84 19.01 -15.41
CA ALA A 375 18.60 19.24 -13.99
C ALA A 375 17.13 19.50 -13.64
N ILE A 376 16.46 20.34 -14.42
CA ILE A 376 15.02 20.61 -14.26
C ILE A 376 14.20 19.33 -14.52
N LEU A 377 14.59 18.54 -15.52
CA LEU A 377 13.90 17.28 -15.83
C LEU A 377 14.07 16.25 -14.71
N SER A 378 15.29 16.04 -14.21
CA SER A 378 15.57 15.16 -13.06
C SER A 378 14.83 15.62 -11.81
N TYR A 379 14.76 16.94 -11.58
CA TYR A 379 13.98 17.55 -10.50
C TYR A 379 12.52 17.12 -10.57
N PHE A 380 11.85 17.34 -11.71
CA PHE A 380 10.43 17.02 -11.85
C PHE A 380 10.14 15.52 -11.80
N VAL A 381 11.02 14.68 -12.36
CA VAL A 381 10.90 13.23 -12.24
C VAL A 381 10.86 12.82 -10.77
N TYR A 382 11.85 13.25 -9.96
CA TYR A 382 11.88 12.89 -8.54
C TYR A 382 10.79 13.59 -7.71
N LEU A 383 10.42 14.81 -8.09
CA LEU A 383 9.36 15.58 -7.42
C LEU A 383 8.04 14.82 -7.40
N PHE A 384 7.68 14.22 -8.53
CA PHE A 384 6.41 13.50 -8.71
C PHE A 384 6.52 11.99 -8.50
N MET A 385 7.73 11.44 -8.37
CA MET A 385 7.91 10.01 -8.19
C MET A 385 7.25 9.53 -6.91
N TYR A 386 6.26 8.64 -7.06
CA TYR A 386 5.42 8.11 -5.99
C TYR A 386 6.24 7.59 -4.79
N SER A 387 7.27 6.77 -5.08
CA SER A 387 8.17 6.19 -4.07
C SER A 387 8.93 7.27 -3.28
N ALA A 388 9.41 8.33 -3.92
CA ALA A 388 10.11 9.40 -3.21
C ALA A 388 9.17 10.16 -2.27
N ILE A 389 7.95 10.48 -2.73
CA ILE A 389 6.98 11.20 -1.92
C ILE A 389 6.58 10.34 -0.72
N LEU A 390 6.18 9.09 -0.95
CA LEU A 390 5.69 8.18 0.08
C LEU A 390 6.71 7.99 1.22
N PHE A 391 7.95 7.62 0.88
CA PHE A 391 8.99 7.36 1.89
C PHE A 391 9.60 8.62 2.51
N SER A 392 9.34 9.80 1.93
CA SER A 392 9.60 11.08 2.61
C SER A 392 8.51 11.44 3.64
N ARG A 393 7.42 10.66 3.72
CA ARG A 393 6.26 10.94 4.60
C ARG A 393 6.06 9.87 5.68
N ILE A 394 6.95 8.88 5.76
CA ILE A 394 6.87 7.78 6.74
C ILE A 394 8.07 7.88 7.67
N ALA A 395 7.82 8.09 8.95
CA ALA A 395 8.85 8.25 9.98
C ALA A 395 9.35 6.89 10.53
N ALA A 396 9.69 5.94 9.65
CA ALA A 396 10.08 4.58 10.01
C ALA A 396 11.59 4.36 9.93
N VAL A 397 12.15 3.76 10.99
CA VAL A 397 13.51 3.28 11.28
C VAL A 397 14.63 4.29 11.10
N THR A 398 14.69 4.95 9.93
CA THR A 398 15.50 6.09 9.47
C THR A 398 15.62 6.06 7.93
N TRP A 399 14.62 5.54 7.21
CA TRP A 399 14.75 5.19 5.78
C TRP A 399 15.15 6.33 4.83
N ILE A 400 14.73 7.57 5.10
CA ILE A 400 15.09 8.73 4.26
C ILE A 400 16.50 9.28 4.54
N PHE A 401 17.04 9.02 5.74
CA PHE A 401 18.37 9.50 6.15
C PHE A 401 19.50 9.02 5.22
N PRO A 402 19.63 7.72 4.88
CA PRO A 402 20.69 7.29 3.96
C PRO A 402 20.54 7.93 2.58
N VAL A 403 19.31 8.16 2.12
CA VAL A 403 19.05 8.84 0.83
C VAL A 403 19.56 10.28 0.88
N PHE A 404 19.23 11.01 1.93
CA PHE A 404 19.71 12.38 2.16
C PHE A 404 21.24 12.44 2.24
N TYR A 405 21.85 11.60 3.08
CA TYR A 405 23.29 11.61 3.28
C TYR A 405 24.08 11.18 2.04
N MET A 406 23.70 10.10 1.36
CA MET A 406 24.41 9.64 0.16
C MET A 406 24.26 10.61 -1.00
N THR A 407 23.05 11.15 -1.23
CA THR A 407 22.83 12.10 -2.33
C THR A 407 23.55 13.42 -2.04
N GLY A 408 23.51 13.90 -0.79
CA GLY A 408 24.27 15.07 -0.36
C GLY A 408 25.78 14.87 -0.46
N MET A 409 26.29 13.73 -0.02
CA MET A 409 27.70 13.36 -0.14
C MET A 409 28.16 13.40 -1.61
N VAL A 410 27.39 12.80 -2.52
CA VAL A 410 27.67 12.85 -3.96
C VAL A 410 27.64 14.29 -4.48
N CYS A 411 26.63 15.07 -4.10
CA CYS A 411 26.50 16.47 -4.49
C CYS A 411 27.71 17.29 -4.07
N PHE A 412 28.10 17.22 -2.79
CA PHE A 412 29.23 17.99 -2.27
C PHE A 412 30.58 17.49 -2.80
N LEU A 413 30.73 16.21 -3.13
CA LEU A 413 31.94 15.70 -3.80
C LEU A 413 32.11 16.33 -5.19
N ILE A 414 31.02 16.43 -5.95
CA ILE A 414 31.05 17.08 -7.27
C ILE A 414 31.40 18.57 -7.11
N LEU A 415 30.76 19.25 -6.16
CA LEU A 415 31.04 20.66 -5.88
C LEU A 415 32.47 20.88 -5.35
N SER A 416 33.01 19.95 -4.55
CA SER A 416 34.37 20.07 -4.02
C SER A 416 35.41 19.95 -5.12
N ILE A 417 35.24 19.00 -6.04
CA ILE A 417 36.14 18.84 -7.20
C ILE A 417 36.05 20.05 -8.12
N LYS A 418 34.84 20.56 -8.40
CA LYS A 418 34.64 21.66 -9.34
C LYS A 418 35.07 23.03 -8.81
N TYR A 419 34.71 23.34 -7.56
CA TYR A 419 34.94 24.66 -6.95
C TYR A 419 36.18 24.72 -6.08
N ASN A 420 36.77 23.58 -5.74
CA ASN A 420 37.94 23.46 -4.88
C ASN A 420 37.80 24.20 -3.53
N LYS A 421 36.58 24.26 -2.98
CA LYS A 421 36.31 24.88 -1.67
C LYS A 421 36.37 23.85 -0.56
N ILE A 422 37.15 24.13 0.49
CA ILE A 422 37.38 23.24 1.64
C ILE A 422 36.07 22.79 2.30
N ILE A 423 35.08 23.69 2.43
CA ILE A 423 33.80 23.36 3.07
C ILE A 423 33.08 22.20 2.37
N TYR A 424 33.15 22.09 1.04
CA TYR A 424 32.52 21.00 0.30
C TYR A 424 33.24 19.66 0.51
N TYR A 425 34.57 19.68 0.65
CA TYR A 425 35.34 18.50 1.02
C TYR A 425 34.95 17.99 2.42
N ILE A 426 34.83 18.90 3.39
CA ILE A 426 34.41 18.58 4.76
C ILE A 426 32.99 18.01 4.77
N LEU A 427 32.04 18.68 4.11
CA LEU A 427 30.65 18.22 4.03
C LEU A 427 30.53 16.83 3.39
N THR A 428 31.36 16.54 2.39
CA THR A 428 31.43 15.20 1.78
C THR A 428 31.77 14.13 2.81
N GLY A 429 32.82 14.35 3.62
CA GLY A 429 33.26 13.39 4.64
C GLY A 429 32.26 13.26 5.79
N VAL A 430 31.72 14.39 6.28
CA VAL A 430 30.69 14.41 7.33
C VAL A 430 29.45 13.60 6.91
N LEU A 431 28.89 13.85 5.73
CA LEU A 431 27.69 13.12 5.28
C LEU A 431 27.97 11.63 5.05
N CYS A 432 29.17 11.29 4.56
CA CYS A 432 29.60 9.90 4.44
C CYS A 432 29.63 9.19 5.81
N GLY A 433 30.17 9.86 6.84
CA GLY A 433 30.23 9.32 8.20
C GLY A 433 28.86 9.18 8.84
N LEU A 434 28.02 10.21 8.74
CA LEU A 434 26.64 10.20 9.26
C LEU A 434 25.78 9.11 8.61
N SER A 435 26.01 8.82 7.33
CA SER A 435 25.28 7.78 6.61
C SER A 435 25.38 6.40 7.29
N VAL A 436 26.50 6.10 7.96
CA VAL A 436 26.71 4.79 8.63
C VAL A 436 25.84 4.62 9.87
N TYR A 437 25.37 5.72 10.48
CA TYR A 437 24.46 5.72 11.63
C TYR A 437 22.99 5.49 11.23
N SER A 438 22.69 5.55 9.94
CA SER A 438 21.33 5.43 9.43
C SER A 438 20.94 3.98 9.15
N TYR A 439 19.80 3.79 8.49
CA TYR A 439 19.35 2.47 8.04
C TYR A 439 20.42 1.73 7.23
N HIS A 440 20.40 0.40 7.25
CA HIS A 440 21.48 -0.47 6.73
C HIS A 440 22.07 -0.11 5.35
N PRO A 441 21.29 0.31 4.32
CA PRO A 441 21.85 0.78 3.05
C PRO A 441 22.86 1.91 3.18
N GLY A 442 22.72 2.78 4.19
CA GLY A 442 23.63 3.89 4.47
C GLY A 442 25.07 3.45 4.78
N LYS A 443 25.27 2.20 5.19
CA LYS A 443 26.61 1.61 5.41
C LYS A 443 27.42 1.45 4.12
N PHE A 444 26.80 1.52 2.95
CA PHE A 444 27.51 1.49 1.65
C PHE A 444 28.02 2.87 1.21
N ALA A 445 27.77 3.95 1.96
CA ALA A 445 28.24 5.29 1.58
C ALA A 445 29.77 5.39 1.47
N PRO A 446 30.57 4.82 2.39
CA PRO A 446 32.02 4.79 2.25
C PRO A 446 32.49 4.04 1.00
N VAL A 447 31.81 2.96 0.63
CA VAL A 447 32.11 2.18 -0.58
C VAL A 447 31.88 3.04 -1.82
N LEU A 448 30.72 3.71 -1.90
CA LEU A 448 30.42 4.63 -2.99
C LEU A 448 31.46 5.76 -3.09
N LEU A 449 31.76 6.41 -1.95
CA LEU A 449 32.75 7.49 -1.90
C LEU A 449 34.13 7.03 -2.38
N PHE A 450 34.59 5.86 -1.91
CA PHE A 450 35.87 5.27 -2.31
C PHE A 450 35.99 5.10 -3.82
N PHE A 451 34.99 4.49 -4.46
CA PHE A 451 35.01 4.33 -5.91
C PHE A 451 34.96 5.68 -6.63
N LEU A 452 34.09 6.60 -6.22
CA LEU A 452 34.01 7.93 -6.84
C LEU A 452 35.33 8.71 -6.75
N ILE A 453 36.05 8.63 -5.61
CA ILE A 453 37.38 9.25 -5.45
C ILE A 453 38.40 8.60 -6.38
N ILE A 454 38.52 7.27 -6.42
CA ILE A 454 39.48 6.57 -7.29
C ILE A 454 39.29 6.95 -8.75
N PHE A 455 38.03 7.00 -9.20
CA PHE A 455 37.72 7.34 -10.58
C PHE A 455 37.95 8.82 -10.90
N SER A 456 37.86 9.70 -9.90
CA SER A 456 38.20 11.11 -10.04
C SER A 456 39.72 11.32 -10.17
N ILE A 457 40.53 10.62 -9.35
CA ILE A 457 42.00 10.74 -9.32
C ILE A 457 42.67 10.36 -10.64
N LYS A 458 42.13 9.38 -11.39
CA LYS A 458 42.79 8.83 -12.58
C LYS A 458 42.83 9.76 -13.80
N LYS A 459 42.00 10.80 -13.89
CA LYS A 459 41.89 11.63 -15.11
C LYS A 459 42.23 13.10 -14.89
N GLU A 460 42.12 13.58 -13.66
CA GLU A 460 42.25 15.00 -13.33
C GLU A 460 43.30 15.21 -12.22
N LYS A 461 44.47 14.58 -12.35
CA LYS A 461 45.59 14.69 -11.39
C LYS A 461 45.94 16.14 -11.02
N ASN A 462 45.66 17.11 -11.90
CA ASN A 462 45.95 18.52 -11.70
C ASN A 462 44.80 19.34 -11.06
N ILE A 463 43.62 18.74 -10.84
CA ILE A 463 42.43 19.43 -10.29
C ILE A 463 42.14 18.97 -8.85
N ILE A 464 42.62 17.79 -8.47
CA ILE A 464 42.32 17.22 -7.15
C ILE A 464 43.23 17.81 -6.08
N ASN A 465 42.61 18.57 -5.18
CA ASN A 465 43.25 19.08 -3.99
C ASN A 465 43.44 17.96 -2.96
N TYR A 466 44.67 17.46 -2.81
CA TYR A 466 45.03 16.44 -1.83
C TYR A 466 44.72 16.85 -0.38
N LYS A 467 44.89 18.14 -0.05
CA LYS A 467 44.49 18.67 1.26
C LYS A 467 42.98 18.58 1.45
N GLY A 468 42.20 18.90 0.41
CA GLY A 468 40.76 18.71 0.39
C GLY A 468 40.37 17.25 0.61
N MET A 469 40.97 16.32 -0.13
CA MET A 469 40.70 14.88 0.03
C MET A 469 41.10 14.34 1.40
N LEU A 470 42.22 14.81 1.97
CA LEU A 470 42.59 14.51 3.34
C LEU A 470 41.54 15.03 4.32
N LEU A 471 41.01 16.24 4.13
CA LEU A 471 39.92 16.77 4.96
C LEU A 471 38.61 15.99 4.79
N THR A 472 38.29 15.49 3.60
CA THR A 472 37.18 14.56 3.40
C THR A 472 37.39 13.28 4.22
N PHE A 473 38.59 12.71 4.19
CA PHE A 473 38.91 11.52 4.98
C PHE A 473 38.85 11.80 6.50
N LEU A 474 39.48 12.87 6.97
CA LEU A 474 39.49 13.23 8.39
C LEU A 474 38.09 13.53 8.92
N SER A 475 37.29 14.30 8.18
CA SER A 475 35.90 14.59 8.58
C SER A 475 35.01 13.33 8.57
N PHE A 476 35.24 12.41 7.63
CA PHE A 476 34.63 11.08 7.66
C PHE A 476 35.01 10.31 8.92
N ILE A 477 36.31 10.20 9.23
CA ILE A 477 36.80 9.48 10.41
C ILE A 477 36.25 10.10 11.69
N ILE A 478 36.31 11.43 11.85
CA ILE A 478 35.80 12.13 13.04
C ILE A 478 34.30 11.83 13.24
N THR A 479 33.52 11.87 12.17
CA THR A 479 32.08 11.61 12.24
C THR A 479 31.76 10.14 12.50
N PHE A 480 32.55 9.23 11.93
CA PHE A 480 32.40 7.78 12.07
C PHE A 480 32.99 7.24 13.38
N PHE A 481 33.85 8.02 14.04
CA PHE A 481 34.64 7.60 15.20
C PHE A 481 33.81 7.01 16.34
N PRO A 482 32.68 7.60 16.77
CA PRO A 482 31.88 6.99 17.85
C PRO A 482 31.36 5.59 17.50
N PHE A 483 31.00 5.34 16.24
CA PHE A 483 30.54 4.02 15.80
C PHE A 483 31.70 3.02 15.73
N LEU A 484 32.87 3.45 15.26
CA LEU A 484 34.09 2.65 15.32
C LEU A 484 34.48 2.31 16.75
N PHE A 485 34.46 3.29 17.65
CA PHE A 485 34.76 3.11 19.06
C PHE A 485 33.83 2.07 19.69
N PHE A 486 32.52 2.17 19.44
CA PHE A 486 31.55 1.16 19.88
C PHE A 486 31.90 -0.24 19.40
N ILE A 487 32.25 -0.39 18.11
CA ILE A 487 32.63 -1.68 17.53
C ILE A 487 33.85 -2.29 18.24
N PHE A 488 34.87 -1.48 18.53
CA PHE A 488 36.11 -1.95 19.13
C PHE A 488 36.03 -2.13 20.66
N GLN A 489 35.01 -1.58 21.32
CA GLN A 489 34.88 -1.64 22.78
C GLN A 489 34.50 -3.04 23.31
N GLY A 490 33.81 -3.87 22.51
CA GLY A 490 33.29 -5.16 22.97
C GLY A 490 33.43 -6.25 21.92
N LYS A 491 33.80 -7.48 22.34
CA LYS A 491 34.00 -8.62 21.45
C LYS A 491 32.77 -8.93 20.58
N ASP A 492 31.57 -8.73 21.13
CA ASP A 492 30.31 -8.99 20.42
C ASP A 492 29.73 -7.76 19.72
N ASN A 493 30.27 -6.55 19.94
CA ASN A 493 29.70 -5.30 19.43
C ASN A 493 29.75 -5.22 17.89
N PHE A 494 30.78 -5.80 17.27
CA PHE A 494 30.83 -5.95 15.81
C PHE A 494 29.66 -6.81 15.31
N ALA A 495 29.44 -7.97 15.95
CA ALA A 495 28.34 -8.86 15.59
C ALA A 495 26.98 -8.19 15.82
N ILE A 496 26.79 -7.46 16.92
CA ILE A 496 25.57 -6.69 17.19
C ILE A 496 25.35 -5.64 16.10
N ALA A 497 26.40 -4.88 15.74
CA ALA A 497 26.32 -3.82 14.76
C ALA A 497 25.98 -4.28 13.35
N PHE A 498 26.38 -5.50 12.99
CA PHE A 498 26.16 -6.07 11.67
C PHE A 498 25.19 -7.25 11.65
N SER A 499 24.60 -7.64 12.78
CA SER A 499 23.71 -8.80 12.96
C SER A 499 22.65 -8.94 11.88
N ARG A 500 21.91 -7.86 11.59
CA ARG A 500 20.87 -7.87 10.56
C ARG A 500 21.44 -7.94 9.14
N VAL A 501 22.60 -7.34 8.90
CA VAL A 501 23.29 -7.41 7.60
C VAL A 501 23.83 -8.82 7.37
N SER A 502 24.46 -9.44 8.38
CA SER A 502 24.99 -10.80 8.30
C SER A 502 23.87 -11.83 8.10
N ASN A 503 22.76 -11.70 8.84
CA ASN A 503 21.63 -12.64 8.73
C ASN A 503 20.96 -12.60 7.35
N GLN A 504 20.98 -11.43 6.69
CA GLN A 504 20.34 -11.24 5.40
C GLN A 504 21.34 -11.25 4.24
N SER A 505 22.58 -11.67 4.43
CA SER A 505 23.66 -11.55 3.42
C SER A 505 23.72 -12.75 2.48
N VAL A 506 23.70 -12.52 1.15
CA VAL A 506 23.86 -13.59 0.14
C VAL A 506 25.26 -14.23 0.24
N PHE A 507 26.23 -13.55 0.85
CA PHE A 507 27.56 -14.11 1.09
C PHE A 507 27.54 -15.33 2.03
N ASN A 508 26.44 -15.57 2.77
CA ASN A 508 26.28 -16.79 3.57
C ASN A 508 26.28 -18.07 2.71
N TYR A 509 25.89 -17.99 1.43
CA TYR A 509 26.01 -19.13 0.51
C TYR A 509 27.48 -19.52 0.27
N LEU A 510 28.41 -18.55 0.29
CA LEU A 510 29.84 -18.81 0.10
C LEU A 510 30.49 -19.48 1.32
N ASN A 511 29.86 -19.40 2.50
CA ASN A 511 30.33 -20.11 3.69
C ASN A 511 30.11 -21.63 3.57
N ILE A 512 29.25 -22.07 2.66
CA ILE A 512 29.10 -23.47 2.26
C ILE A 512 30.23 -23.74 1.26
N LYS A 513 31.28 -24.47 1.68
CA LYS A 513 32.50 -24.78 0.90
C LYS A 513 32.24 -25.82 -0.21
N ASP A 514 31.28 -25.54 -1.09
CA ASP A 514 30.97 -26.33 -2.28
C ASP A 514 31.19 -25.46 -3.53
N ILE A 515 31.80 -26.00 -4.58
CA ILE A 515 31.99 -25.30 -5.87
C ILE A 515 30.65 -24.88 -6.49
N ASN A 516 29.58 -25.62 -6.18
CA ASN A 516 28.23 -25.26 -6.59
C ASN A 516 27.73 -23.98 -5.90
N SER A 517 28.24 -23.62 -4.72
CA SER A 517 27.78 -22.46 -3.96
C SER A 517 28.19 -21.12 -4.60
N VAL A 518 29.37 -21.07 -5.24
CA VAL A 518 29.83 -19.90 -6.00
C VAL A 518 29.00 -19.71 -7.27
N ASN A 519 28.72 -20.80 -7.99
CA ASN A 519 27.86 -20.75 -9.18
C ASN A 519 26.44 -20.30 -8.82
N VAL A 520 25.87 -20.85 -7.73
CA VAL A 520 24.58 -20.44 -7.20
C VAL A 520 24.59 -18.97 -6.80
N PHE A 521 25.63 -18.49 -6.12
CA PHE A 521 25.79 -17.07 -5.77
C PHE A 521 25.78 -16.16 -6.99
N ILE A 522 26.60 -16.48 -8.02
CA ILE A 522 26.73 -15.66 -9.23
C ILE A 522 25.42 -15.65 -10.01
N VAL A 523 24.84 -16.82 -10.28
CA VAL A 523 23.60 -16.95 -11.05
C VAL A 523 22.45 -16.26 -10.33
N ASN A 524 22.32 -16.45 -9.01
CA ASN A 524 21.29 -15.79 -8.23
C ASN A 524 21.47 -14.27 -8.22
N THR A 525 22.69 -13.77 -7.97
CA THR A 525 22.95 -12.32 -7.96
C THR A 525 22.68 -11.69 -9.32
N PHE A 526 23.07 -12.36 -10.41
CA PHE A 526 22.82 -11.89 -11.77
C PHE A 526 21.33 -11.88 -12.11
N ASN A 527 20.61 -12.97 -11.86
CA ASN A 527 19.17 -13.04 -12.08
C ASN A 527 18.44 -12.00 -11.21
N TYR A 528 18.89 -11.80 -9.97
CA TYR A 528 18.29 -10.83 -9.06
C TYR A 528 18.51 -9.39 -9.50
N PHE A 529 19.65 -9.07 -10.12
CA PHE A 529 19.87 -7.76 -10.74
C PHE A 529 18.84 -7.44 -11.83
N PHE A 530 18.57 -8.39 -12.73
CA PHE A 530 17.55 -8.19 -13.77
C PHE A 530 16.14 -8.20 -13.21
N TYR A 531 15.91 -8.97 -12.16
CA TYR A 531 14.67 -8.92 -11.41
C TYR A 531 14.42 -7.52 -10.84
N ILE A 532 15.44 -6.87 -10.25
CA ILE A 532 15.36 -5.48 -9.78
C ILE A 532 15.10 -4.52 -10.96
N LEU A 533 15.80 -4.66 -12.09
CA LEU A 533 15.54 -3.85 -13.29
C LEU A 533 14.11 -4.01 -13.81
N LYS A 534 13.57 -5.23 -13.82
CA LYS A 534 12.19 -5.53 -14.18
C LYS A 534 11.21 -4.83 -13.25
N ASN A 535 11.48 -4.80 -11.95
CA ASN A 535 10.65 -4.12 -10.95
C ASN A 535 10.57 -2.59 -11.20
N PHE A 536 11.56 -1.96 -11.85
CA PHE A 536 11.45 -0.57 -12.29
C PHE A 536 10.52 -0.38 -13.50
N VAL A 537 10.25 -1.43 -14.29
CA VAL A 537 9.62 -1.34 -15.62
C VAL A 537 8.22 -1.94 -15.65
N ASN A 538 8.01 -3.04 -14.94
CA ASN A 538 6.76 -3.79 -14.92
C ASN A 538 6.43 -4.28 -13.49
N LEU A 539 5.33 -5.05 -13.38
CA LEU A 539 4.85 -5.72 -12.18
C LEU A 539 6.01 -6.31 -11.38
N GLY A 540 6.32 -5.61 -10.29
CA GLY A 540 7.27 -6.02 -9.30
C GLY A 540 6.56 -6.69 -8.14
N LEU A 541 6.96 -7.90 -7.77
CA LEU A 541 6.62 -8.39 -6.43
C LEU A 541 7.50 -7.57 -5.49
N THR A 542 6.89 -6.60 -4.83
CA THR A 542 7.50 -5.96 -3.66
C THR A 542 7.31 -6.88 -2.47
N SER A 543 8.30 -6.91 -1.58
CA SER A 543 8.31 -7.88 -0.48
C SER A 543 7.10 -7.84 0.44
N SER A 544 6.87 -8.92 1.18
CA SER A 544 5.92 -8.97 2.31
C SER A 544 6.20 -7.85 3.33
N HIS A 545 7.44 -7.39 3.45
CA HIS A 545 7.85 -6.23 4.25
C HIS A 545 7.59 -4.86 3.56
N SER A 546 7.18 -4.85 2.29
CA SER A 546 6.80 -3.66 1.52
C SER A 546 5.33 -3.28 1.71
N PHE A 547 4.79 -3.58 2.88
CA PHE A 547 3.55 -3.09 3.46
C PHE A 547 3.18 -1.62 3.16
N TYR A 548 4.18 -0.78 2.93
CA TYR A 548 3.99 0.64 2.68
C TYR A 548 3.68 0.97 1.20
N PHE A 549 3.95 0.05 0.28
CA PHE A 549 3.88 0.24 -1.17
C PHE A 549 2.77 -0.63 -1.80
N PRO A 550 2.02 -0.16 -2.82
CA PRO A 550 1.03 -0.99 -3.49
C PRO A 550 1.69 -2.23 -4.09
N THR A 551 1.22 -3.40 -3.68
CA THR A 551 1.70 -4.67 -4.22
C THR A 551 1.40 -4.72 -5.72
N TYR A 552 2.33 -5.24 -6.54
CA TYR A 552 2.15 -5.45 -7.99
C TYR A 552 2.10 -4.15 -8.80
N GLU A 553 2.77 -3.11 -8.34
CA GLU A 553 3.03 -1.92 -9.13
C GLU A 553 4.54 -1.80 -9.40
N PRO A 554 4.96 -1.31 -10.58
CA PRO A 554 6.37 -1.00 -10.81
C PRO A 554 6.85 0.09 -9.85
N LEU A 555 8.12 -0.01 -9.44
CA LEU A 555 8.80 0.89 -8.48
C LEU A 555 8.79 2.36 -8.92
N ILE A 556 8.67 2.60 -10.23
CA ILE A 556 8.50 3.91 -10.87
C ILE A 556 7.38 3.80 -11.92
N ASP A 557 6.84 4.93 -12.37
CA ASP A 557 5.84 4.94 -13.45
C ASP A 557 6.45 4.56 -14.81
N LYS A 558 5.60 4.12 -15.75
CA LYS A 558 6.05 3.59 -17.06
C LYS A 558 6.75 4.65 -17.90
N VAL A 559 6.33 5.91 -17.78
CA VAL A 559 6.96 7.02 -18.49
C VAL A 559 8.39 7.23 -17.97
N THR A 560 8.55 7.34 -16.65
CA THR A 560 9.86 7.46 -16.00
C THR A 560 10.74 6.24 -16.28
N SER A 561 10.21 5.01 -16.27
CA SER A 561 10.99 3.80 -16.55
C SER A 561 11.52 3.74 -17.99
N PHE A 562 10.72 4.18 -18.96
CA PHE A 562 11.12 4.30 -20.36
C PHE A 562 12.30 5.26 -20.52
N PHE A 563 12.20 6.47 -19.97
CA PHE A 563 13.29 7.45 -20.05
C PHE A 563 14.50 7.08 -19.19
N PHE A 564 14.30 6.42 -18.05
CA PHE A 564 15.37 5.86 -17.23
C PHE A 564 16.24 4.89 -18.05
N LEU A 565 15.62 3.93 -18.75
CA LEU A 565 16.36 3.00 -19.60
C LEU A 565 17.02 3.70 -20.79
N LEU A 566 16.39 4.69 -21.41
CA LEU A 566 17.05 5.50 -22.45
C LEU A 566 18.31 6.21 -21.92
N GLY A 567 18.21 6.84 -20.76
CA GLY A 567 19.31 7.55 -20.13
C GLY A 567 20.42 6.63 -19.63
N LEU A 568 20.06 5.45 -19.09
CA LEU A 568 21.00 4.38 -18.75
C LEU A 568 21.78 3.95 -19.99
N GLY A 569 21.08 3.69 -21.10
CA GLY A 569 21.69 3.34 -22.38
C GLY A 569 22.64 4.42 -22.90
N TRP A 570 22.22 5.68 -22.85
CA TRP A 570 23.06 6.82 -23.23
C TRP A 570 24.34 6.91 -22.39
N CYS A 571 24.23 6.73 -21.07
CA CYS A 571 25.37 6.76 -20.17
C CYS A 571 26.31 5.57 -20.39
N LEU A 572 25.77 4.36 -20.63
CA LEU A 572 26.55 3.16 -20.94
C LEU A 572 27.34 3.32 -22.24
N PHE A 573 26.74 3.86 -23.30
CA PHE A 573 27.47 4.16 -24.54
C PHE A 573 28.59 5.19 -24.29
N ASN A 574 28.30 6.21 -23.48
CA ASN A 574 29.24 7.26 -23.11
C ASN A 574 30.05 6.92 -21.85
N ILE A 575 30.26 5.64 -21.50
CA ILE A 575 30.95 5.24 -20.27
C ILE A 575 32.41 5.72 -20.19
N LYS A 576 33.00 6.24 -21.28
CA LYS A 576 34.32 6.89 -21.23
C LYS A 576 34.26 8.33 -20.70
N LYS A 577 33.09 8.98 -20.75
CA LYS A 577 32.86 10.33 -20.19
C LYS A 577 32.77 10.25 -18.67
N ILE A 578 33.40 11.19 -17.97
CA ILE A 578 33.43 11.19 -16.49
C ILE A 578 32.03 11.31 -15.91
N ASN A 579 31.21 12.19 -16.46
CA ASN A 579 29.83 12.43 -16.02
C ASN A 579 28.98 11.14 -16.07
N SER A 580 29.06 10.40 -17.18
CA SER A 580 28.37 9.12 -17.33
C SER A 580 28.88 8.06 -16.36
N ARG A 581 30.21 7.95 -16.15
CA ARG A 581 30.76 7.00 -15.17
C ARG A 581 30.31 7.34 -13.76
N PHE A 582 30.34 8.61 -13.42
CA PHE A 582 29.99 9.08 -12.09
C PHE A 582 28.56 8.68 -11.73
N ILE A 583 27.60 8.94 -12.64
CA ILE A 583 26.20 8.56 -12.40
C ILE A 583 25.99 7.04 -12.46
N LEU A 584 26.67 6.32 -13.35
CA LEU A 584 26.58 4.86 -13.43
C LEU A 584 27.12 4.18 -12.17
N LEU A 585 28.28 4.62 -11.65
CA LEU A 585 28.84 4.10 -10.40
C LEU A 585 27.89 4.35 -9.24
N SER A 586 27.32 5.55 -9.16
CA SER A 586 26.32 5.89 -8.15
C SER A 586 25.10 4.97 -8.24
N PHE A 587 24.56 4.78 -9.45
CA PHE A 587 23.44 3.86 -9.69
C PHE A 587 23.77 2.40 -9.31
N PHE A 588 24.88 1.83 -9.81
CA PHE A 588 25.20 0.43 -9.59
C PHE A 588 25.60 0.12 -8.15
N ILE A 589 26.40 0.97 -7.49
CA ILE A 589 26.81 0.73 -6.11
C ILE A 589 25.63 0.87 -5.16
N THR A 590 24.71 1.80 -5.41
CA THR A 590 23.50 1.93 -4.57
C THR A 590 22.52 0.78 -4.73
N LEU A 591 22.65 -0.07 -5.75
CA LEU A 591 21.91 -1.34 -5.85
C LEU A 591 22.45 -2.43 -4.91
N PHE A 592 23.71 -2.32 -4.46
CA PHE A 592 24.38 -3.38 -3.67
C PHE A 592 23.64 -3.80 -2.39
N PRO A 593 23.05 -2.90 -1.59
CA PRO A 593 22.30 -3.30 -0.39
C PRO A 593 21.14 -4.25 -0.69
N GLN A 594 20.51 -4.12 -1.86
CA GLN A 594 19.45 -5.04 -2.28
C GLN A 594 20.05 -6.28 -2.96
N LEU A 595 21.02 -6.11 -3.85
CA LEU A 595 21.66 -7.20 -4.59
C LEU A 595 22.31 -8.24 -3.70
N PHE A 596 22.96 -7.80 -2.62
CA PHE A 596 23.66 -8.68 -1.68
C PHE A 596 22.79 -9.12 -0.51
N SER A 597 21.48 -8.91 -0.58
CA SER A 597 20.54 -9.41 0.42
C SER A 597 19.83 -10.69 -0.02
N ILE A 598 19.84 -11.71 0.84
CA ILE A 598 18.94 -12.87 0.74
C ILE A 598 17.53 -12.33 0.96
N SER A 599 16.82 -12.12 -0.14
CA SER A 599 15.37 -12.00 -0.11
C SER A 599 14.87 -13.31 -0.74
N PRO A 600 14.09 -14.14 -0.01
CA PRO A 600 13.46 -15.31 -0.60
C PRO A 600 12.79 -14.93 -1.93
N PRO A 601 12.83 -15.79 -2.97
CA PRO A 601 12.25 -15.48 -4.28
C PRO A 601 10.78 -15.04 -4.19
N HIS A 602 10.06 -15.58 -3.21
CA HIS A 602 8.66 -15.31 -2.94
C HIS A 602 8.41 -14.03 -2.12
N GLU A 603 9.46 -13.48 -1.50
CA GLU A 603 9.46 -12.20 -0.80
C GLU A 603 9.89 -11.03 -1.69
N GLY A 604 10.03 -11.15 -3.01
CA GLY A 604 10.18 -9.97 -3.88
C GLY A 604 11.36 -9.01 -3.58
N VAL A 605 11.23 -7.74 -4.01
CA VAL A 605 12.24 -6.68 -3.79
C VAL A 605 11.89 -5.85 -2.55
N ALA A 606 12.86 -5.63 -1.67
CA ALA A 606 12.69 -4.76 -0.50
C ALA A 606 12.94 -3.29 -0.88
N ILE A 607 11.85 -2.56 -1.16
CA ILE A 607 11.92 -1.16 -1.64
C ILE A 607 12.68 -0.23 -0.69
N THR A 608 12.63 -0.49 0.62
CA THR A 608 13.34 0.30 1.65
C THR A 608 14.85 0.26 1.48
N ARG A 609 15.41 -0.82 0.91
CA ARG A 609 16.84 -0.92 0.58
C ARG A 609 17.20 -0.22 -0.73
N LEU A 610 16.25 -0.09 -1.65
CA LEU A 610 16.41 0.58 -2.95
C LEU A 610 16.17 2.10 -2.90
N LEU A 611 15.71 2.66 -1.78
CA LEU A 611 15.44 4.09 -1.68
C LEU A 611 16.64 4.98 -2.08
N ILE A 612 17.85 4.52 -1.76
CA ILE A 612 19.10 5.23 -2.09
C ILE A 612 19.41 5.25 -3.60
N VAL A 613 18.77 4.39 -4.40
CA VAL A 613 18.96 4.28 -5.86
C VAL A 613 18.10 5.32 -6.60
N PHE A 614 16.95 5.65 -6.05
CA PHE A 614 15.95 6.51 -6.71
C PHE A 614 16.46 7.90 -7.14
N PRO A 615 17.31 8.61 -6.36
CA PRO A 615 17.91 9.86 -6.82
C PRO A 615 18.64 9.69 -8.15
N PHE A 616 19.43 8.63 -8.29
CA PHE A 616 20.22 8.36 -9.49
C PHE A 616 19.37 7.85 -10.66
N VAL A 617 18.27 7.12 -10.38
CA VAL A 617 17.24 6.78 -11.37
C VAL A 617 16.60 8.04 -11.94
N ALA A 618 16.27 9.02 -11.10
CA ALA A 618 15.71 10.29 -11.56
C ALA A 618 16.70 11.09 -12.42
N VAL A 619 17.99 11.12 -12.06
CA VAL A 619 19.03 11.73 -12.91
C VAL A 619 19.13 11.02 -14.26
N LEU A 620 19.16 9.69 -14.28
CA LEU A 620 19.21 8.92 -15.52
C LEU A 620 17.95 9.13 -16.38
N ALA A 621 16.76 9.18 -15.78
CA ALA A 621 15.53 9.51 -16.50
C ALA A 621 15.58 10.94 -17.07
N GLY A 622 16.06 11.92 -16.30
CA GLY A 622 16.27 13.29 -16.78
C GLY A 622 17.25 13.36 -17.95
N VAL A 623 18.31 12.55 -17.94
CA VAL A 623 19.24 12.40 -19.07
C VAL A 623 18.54 11.80 -20.29
N GLY A 624 17.73 10.75 -20.11
CA GLY A 624 16.96 10.13 -21.19
C GLY A 624 15.92 11.06 -21.81
N ILE A 625 15.27 11.90 -20.99
CA ILE A 625 14.37 12.95 -21.51
C ILE A 625 15.19 14.01 -22.27
N GLY A 626 16.31 14.45 -21.68
CA GLY A 626 17.21 15.43 -22.29
C GLY A 626 17.74 14.97 -23.65
N THR A 627 18.09 13.69 -23.81
CA THR A 627 18.57 13.15 -25.08
C THR A 627 17.48 13.15 -26.16
N VAL A 628 16.23 12.83 -25.81
CA VAL A 628 15.09 12.92 -26.74
C VAL A 628 14.85 14.37 -27.18
N ILE A 629 14.98 15.32 -26.26
CA ILE A 629 14.87 16.75 -26.58
C ILE A 629 16.02 17.19 -27.50
N GLU A 630 17.26 16.77 -27.24
CA GLU A 630 18.37 17.08 -28.16
C GLU A 630 18.15 16.49 -29.55
N ILE A 631 17.61 15.27 -29.64
CA ILE A 631 17.22 14.64 -30.91
C ILE A 631 16.18 15.48 -31.65
N SER A 632 15.15 15.95 -30.94
CA SER A 632 14.05 16.73 -31.53
C SER A 632 14.53 18.03 -32.20
N LYS A 633 15.62 18.64 -31.70
CA LYS A 633 16.20 19.86 -32.27
C LYS A 633 16.74 19.68 -33.69
N TYR A 634 17.02 18.44 -34.10
CA TYR A 634 17.42 18.13 -35.47
C TYR A 634 16.23 18.10 -36.43
N PHE A 635 15.01 17.97 -35.91
CA PHE A 635 13.78 17.92 -36.68
C PHE A 635 13.06 19.27 -36.76
N ILE A 636 13.33 20.20 -35.82
CA ILE A 636 12.58 21.46 -35.68
C ILE A 636 13.53 22.67 -35.68
N ASN A 637 13.42 23.55 -36.68
CA ASN A 637 14.35 24.68 -36.90
C ASN A 637 14.04 25.99 -36.11
N LYS A 638 12.86 26.16 -35.47
CA LYS A 638 12.46 27.39 -34.73
C LYS A 638 11.58 27.10 -33.48
N PRO A 639 11.44 28.08 -32.56
CA PRO A 639 12.37 28.26 -31.44
C PRO A 639 12.40 27.01 -30.56
N LYS A 640 13.62 26.51 -30.35
CA LYS A 640 13.92 25.25 -29.64
C LYS A 640 13.36 25.20 -28.21
N ASP A 641 13.08 26.36 -27.63
CA ASP A 641 12.51 26.48 -26.30
C ASP A 641 10.98 26.31 -26.30
N ILE A 642 10.27 26.59 -27.40
CA ILE A 642 8.82 26.29 -27.51
C ILE A 642 8.59 24.79 -27.52
N PHE A 643 9.37 24.02 -28.30
CA PHE A 643 9.23 22.56 -28.30
C PHE A 643 9.57 21.97 -26.93
N PHE A 644 10.63 22.46 -26.28
CA PHE A 644 10.98 22.05 -24.91
C PHE A 644 9.84 22.34 -23.92
N VAL A 645 9.27 23.55 -23.98
CA VAL A 645 8.16 23.97 -23.12
C VAL A 645 6.91 23.13 -23.39
N LEU A 646 6.53 22.92 -24.66
CA LEU A 646 5.39 22.07 -25.02
C LEU A 646 5.61 20.62 -24.57
N PHE A 647 6.81 20.07 -24.80
CA PHE A 647 7.15 18.73 -24.37
C PHE A 647 7.07 18.56 -22.85
N ILE A 648 7.52 19.56 -22.08
CA ILE A 648 7.34 19.61 -20.62
C ILE A 648 5.86 19.72 -20.24
N ILE A 649 5.09 20.58 -20.91
CA ILE A 649 3.65 20.76 -20.67
C ILE A 649 2.88 19.47 -20.93
N PHE A 650 3.31 18.62 -21.85
CA PHE A 650 2.68 17.31 -22.07
C PHE A 650 3.22 16.21 -21.16
N LEU A 651 4.54 16.15 -20.94
CA LEU A 651 5.17 15.05 -20.21
C LEU A 651 4.95 15.15 -18.70
N LEU A 652 5.06 16.34 -18.11
CA LEU A 652 4.94 16.50 -16.65
C LEU A 652 3.55 16.14 -16.14
N PRO A 653 2.43 16.57 -16.78
CA PRO A 653 1.11 16.11 -16.37
C PRO A 653 0.94 14.61 -16.52
N LEU A 654 1.56 13.95 -17.51
CA LEU A 654 1.49 12.49 -17.63
C LEU A 654 2.18 11.79 -16.45
N ILE A 655 3.42 12.21 -16.12
CA ILE A 655 4.15 11.67 -14.96
C ILE A 655 3.37 11.95 -13.66
N PHE A 656 2.86 13.18 -13.51
CA PHE A 656 2.03 13.55 -12.37
C PHE A 656 0.78 12.71 -12.28
N VAL A 657 0.00 12.57 -13.36
CA VAL A 657 -1.26 11.81 -13.37
C VAL A 657 -1.01 10.33 -13.09
N GLU A 658 0.03 9.71 -13.67
CA GLU A 658 0.33 8.30 -13.40
C GLU A 658 0.72 8.07 -11.94
N ASN A 659 1.59 8.92 -11.38
CA ASN A 659 1.98 8.82 -9.96
C ASN A 659 0.86 9.23 -9.00
N TYR A 660 0.03 10.21 -9.37
CA TYR A 660 -1.15 10.63 -8.60
C TYR A 660 -2.21 9.53 -8.56
N ASN A 661 -2.44 8.84 -9.70
CA ASN A 661 -3.31 7.67 -9.74
C ASN A 661 -2.80 6.55 -8.85
N LYS A 662 -1.48 6.30 -8.80
CA LYS A 662 -0.88 5.37 -7.82
C LYS A 662 -1.15 5.82 -6.38
N PHE A 663 -1.05 7.12 -6.11
CA PHE A 663 -1.36 7.72 -4.81
C PHE A 663 -2.83 7.51 -4.41
N LEU A 664 -3.77 7.84 -5.30
CA LEU A 664 -5.21 7.66 -5.08
C LEU A 664 -5.61 6.19 -4.95
N LYS A 665 -5.03 5.32 -5.78
CA LYS A 665 -5.24 3.87 -5.70
C LYS A 665 -4.82 3.36 -4.33
N ASN A 666 -3.64 3.72 -3.84
CA ASN A 666 -3.18 3.33 -2.50
C ASN A 666 -4.14 3.82 -1.39
N ILE A 667 -4.56 5.09 -1.45
CA ILE A 667 -5.48 5.68 -0.46
C ILE A 667 -6.81 4.92 -0.37
N ASN A 668 -7.32 4.47 -1.51
CA ASN A 668 -8.63 3.83 -1.58
C ASN A 668 -8.54 2.30 -1.47
N GLU A 669 -7.36 1.69 -1.66
CA GLU A 669 -7.16 0.25 -1.55
C GLU A 669 -7.07 -0.21 -0.09
N PRO A 670 -7.99 -1.09 0.37
CA PRO A 670 -7.95 -1.61 1.73
C PRO A 670 -6.64 -2.36 2.05
N SER A 671 -6.05 -3.04 1.05
CA SER A 671 -4.78 -3.76 1.14
C SER A 671 -3.59 -2.85 1.38
N ALA A 672 -3.61 -1.62 0.85
CA ALA A 672 -2.53 -0.66 1.00
C ALA A 672 -2.65 0.20 2.27
N ASN A 673 -3.88 0.44 2.76
CA ASN A 673 -4.15 1.04 4.07
C ASN A 673 -3.95 0.09 5.26
N HIS A 674 -4.02 -1.20 4.99
CA HIS A 674 -3.92 -2.24 6.00
C HIS A 674 -2.64 -2.11 6.84
N PRO A 675 -1.45 -1.97 6.24
CA PRO A 675 -0.21 -2.05 7.02
C PRO A 675 0.08 -0.79 7.81
N TYR A 676 -0.70 0.26 7.62
CA TYR A 676 -0.71 1.46 8.46
C TYR A 676 -1.62 1.34 9.68
N TYR A 677 -2.19 0.16 9.95
CA TYR A 677 -3.11 -0.07 11.07
C TYR A 677 -4.21 0.99 11.14
N SER A 678 -4.71 1.42 9.98
CA SER A 678 -5.66 2.53 9.84
C SER A 678 -6.90 2.39 10.73
N ASN A 679 -7.34 1.16 11.00
CA ASN A 679 -8.42 0.84 11.94
C ASN A 679 -8.11 1.24 13.39
N PHE A 680 -6.88 1.02 13.86
CA PHE A 680 -6.45 1.48 15.17
C PHE A 680 -6.40 3.00 15.22
N ASN A 681 -5.91 3.66 14.15
CA ASN A 681 -5.95 5.12 14.09
C ASN A 681 -7.38 5.67 14.20
N LYS A 682 -8.35 5.05 13.51
CA LYS A 682 -9.78 5.38 13.64
C LYS A 682 -10.30 5.17 15.07
N LEU A 683 -9.91 4.06 15.72
CA LEU A 683 -10.25 3.80 17.12
C LEU A 683 -9.72 4.89 18.04
N PHE A 684 -8.43 5.21 17.98
CA PHE A 684 -7.85 6.19 18.89
C PHE A 684 -8.32 7.62 18.61
N LYS A 685 -8.64 7.97 17.34
CA LYS A 685 -9.40 9.20 17.04
C LYS A 685 -10.77 9.18 17.71
N TYR A 686 -11.50 8.07 17.63
CA TYR A 686 -12.77 7.90 18.32
C TYR A 686 -12.64 8.07 19.85
N LEU A 687 -11.61 7.47 20.46
CA LEU A 687 -11.37 7.55 21.90
C LEU A 687 -10.92 8.94 22.38
N SER A 688 -10.25 9.71 21.51
CA SER A 688 -9.75 11.06 21.82
C SER A 688 -10.77 12.17 21.54
N ASN A 689 -11.91 11.86 20.91
CA ASN A 689 -13.00 12.81 20.70
C ASN A 689 -13.47 13.42 22.02
N LYS A 690 -13.89 14.70 21.99
CA LYS A 690 -14.35 15.43 23.18
C LYS A 690 -15.40 14.67 24.00
N GLU A 691 -16.37 14.05 23.33
CA GLU A 691 -17.44 13.27 23.97
C GLU A 691 -16.96 12.01 24.71
N ASN A 692 -15.80 11.47 24.32
CA ASN A 692 -15.25 10.23 24.87
C ASN A 692 -14.07 10.48 25.82
N ARG A 693 -13.61 11.73 25.93
CA ARG A 693 -12.39 12.08 26.66
C ARG A 693 -12.50 11.77 28.16
N ASP A 694 -13.67 11.95 28.75
CA ASP A 694 -13.88 11.76 30.20
C ASP A 694 -14.31 10.34 30.56
N LYS A 695 -14.66 9.51 29.57
CA LYS A 695 -15.07 8.12 29.79
C LYS A 695 -13.89 7.26 30.25
N VAL A 696 -14.13 6.25 31.08
CA VAL A 696 -13.11 5.26 31.45
C VAL A 696 -12.91 4.31 30.28
N LYS A 697 -11.69 4.21 29.74
CA LYS A 697 -11.37 3.29 28.65
C LYS A 697 -10.75 2.04 29.23
N VAL A 698 -11.36 0.90 28.94
CA VAL A 698 -10.83 -0.40 29.34
C VAL A 698 -10.64 -1.24 28.11
N PHE A 699 -9.48 -1.87 27.99
CA PHE A 699 -9.17 -2.71 26.84
C PHE A 699 -8.77 -4.11 27.27
N SER A 700 -9.21 -5.06 26.45
CA SER A 700 -8.91 -6.48 26.59
C SER A 700 -7.43 -6.76 26.44
N ASN A 701 -6.88 -7.55 27.37
CA ASN A 701 -5.51 -8.02 27.32
C ASN A 701 -5.23 -8.98 26.13
N TYR A 702 -6.26 -9.44 25.44
CA TYR A 702 -6.18 -10.50 24.44
C TYR A 702 -5.89 -10.02 23.01
N PHE A 703 -5.64 -8.72 22.83
CA PHE A 703 -4.92 -8.28 21.64
C PHE A 703 -3.51 -8.86 21.72
N THR A 704 -3.22 -9.87 20.88
CA THR A 704 -1.92 -10.55 20.73
C THR A 704 -0.75 -9.62 21.06
N ASP A 705 0.28 -10.07 21.79
CA ASP A 705 1.33 -9.20 22.36
C ASP A 705 1.86 -8.10 21.43
N SER A 706 2.06 -8.40 20.14
CA SER A 706 2.48 -7.41 19.12
C SER A 706 1.47 -6.27 18.86
N LYS A 707 0.17 -6.50 19.02
CA LYS A 707 -0.91 -5.50 18.98
C LYS A 707 -1.08 -4.79 20.33
N GLY A 708 -0.78 -5.45 21.45
CA GLY A 708 -0.83 -4.84 22.78
C GLY A 708 0.17 -3.68 22.91
N ASP A 709 1.40 -3.85 22.42
CA ASP A 709 2.41 -2.79 22.39
C ASP A 709 2.01 -1.63 21.47
N TYR A 710 1.32 -1.93 20.37
CA TYR A 710 0.74 -0.93 19.47
C TYR A 710 -0.33 -0.11 20.18
N PHE A 711 -1.24 -0.75 20.93
CA PHE A 711 -2.27 -0.08 21.74
C PHE A 711 -1.63 0.85 22.78
N ASN A 712 -0.63 0.37 23.52
CA ASN A 712 0.05 1.17 24.54
C ASN A 712 0.74 2.39 23.92
N THR A 713 1.42 2.23 22.79
CA THR A 713 2.10 3.35 22.11
C THR A 713 1.08 4.36 21.56
N MET A 714 -0.02 3.89 20.96
CA MET A 714 -1.09 4.78 20.49
C MET A 714 -1.80 5.50 21.65
N ALA A 715 -1.98 4.83 22.79
CA ALA A 715 -2.53 5.44 23.99
C ALA A 715 -1.62 6.57 24.50
N LEU A 716 -0.31 6.31 24.57
CA LEU A 716 0.68 7.32 24.91
C LEU A 716 0.67 8.49 23.92
N TYR A 717 0.57 8.20 22.63
CA TYR A 717 0.50 9.21 21.57
C TYR A 717 -0.72 10.12 21.70
N TYR A 718 -1.91 9.53 21.89
CA TYR A 718 -3.17 10.30 22.01
C TYR A 718 -3.39 10.83 23.43
N ASN A 719 -2.44 10.60 24.35
CA ASN A 719 -2.54 10.89 25.78
C ASN A 719 -3.84 10.34 26.39
N ILE A 720 -4.18 9.10 26.01
CA ILE A 720 -5.33 8.36 26.50
C ILE A 720 -4.86 7.42 27.60
N ASP A 721 -5.46 7.53 28.77
CA ASP A 721 -5.31 6.52 29.81
C ASP A 721 -6.15 5.29 29.46
N LEU A 722 -5.48 4.16 29.29
CA LEU A 722 -6.08 2.88 28.95
C LEU A 722 -5.85 1.90 30.11
N LYS A 723 -6.94 1.49 30.76
CA LYS A 723 -6.88 0.45 31.79
C LYS A 723 -6.82 -0.91 31.10
N ARG A 724 -5.69 -1.61 31.22
CA ARG A 724 -5.52 -2.98 30.68
C ARG A 724 -6.17 -3.97 31.63
N LYS A 725 -7.08 -4.81 31.13
CA LYS A 725 -7.73 -5.85 31.93
C LYS A 725 -7.86 -7.18 31.20
N ILE A 726 -7.82 -8.26 31.94
CA ILE A 726 -8.09 -9.61 31.44
C ILE A 726 -9.61 -9.81 31.54
N TYR A 727 -10.27 -9.93 30.39
CA TYR A 727 -11.68 -10.31 30.29
C TYR A 727 -11.78 -11.76 29.80
N LYS A 728 -12.48 -12.63 30.53
CA LYS A 728 -12.97 -13.90 29.98
C LYS A 728 -14.20 -13.62 29.10
N LEU A 729 -14.43 -14.48 28.11
CA LEU A 729 -15.66 -14.41 27.31
C LEU A 729 -16.85 -14.88 28.17
N GLY A 730 -17.64 -13.94 28.70
CA GLY A 730 -18.89 -14.26 29.42
C GLY A 730 -19.34 -13.20 30.44
N ILE A 731 -20.26 -13.61 31.33
CA ILE A 731 -20.77 -12.81 32.48
C ILE A 731 -19.75 -12.73 33.61
N THR A 732 -18.76 -13.62 33.60
CA THR A 732 -17.74 -13.76 34.65
C THR A 732 -16.98 -12.45 34.89
N ASP A 733 -16.77 -11.61 33.86
CA ASP A 733 -15.98 -10.38 34.01
C ASP A 733 -16.80 -9.10 34.08
N LEU A 734 -18.11 -9.21 34.32
CA LEU A 734 -18.93 -8.01 34.57
C LEU A 734 -18.31 -7.18 35.69
N SER A 735 -17.84 -7.81 36.77
CA SER A 735 -17.15 -7.15 37.89
C SER A 735 -15.97 -6.27 37.49
N GLU A 736 -15.34 -6.52 36.34
CA GLU A 736 -14.24 -5.70 35.82
C GLU A 736 -14.71 -4.42 35.11
N ILE A 737 -16.00 -4.31 34.80
CA ILE A 737 -16.64 -3.10 34.24
C ILE A 737 -17.05 -2.13 35.35
N TYR A 738 -17.17 -2.61 36.60
CA TYR A 738 -17.50 -1.76 37.75
C TYR A 738 -16.54 -0.57 37.85
N ASN A 739 -17.11 0.62 37.94
CA ASN A 739 -16.38 1.87 37.96
C ASN A 739 -16.82 2.73 39.15
N SER A 740 -15.92 2.94 40.11
CA SER A 740 -16.15 3.81 41.27
C SER A 740 -16.11 5.30 40.93
N GLU A 741 -15.58 5.69 39.76
CA GLU A 741 -15.47 7.09 39.34
C GLU A 741 -16.81 7.71 38.89
N LYS A 742 -17.89 6.93 38.81
CA LYS A 742 -19.22 7.35 38.33
C LYS A 742 -19.24 7.91 36.90
N LYS A 743 -18.42 7.32 36.02
CA LYS A 743 -18.29 7.72 34.61
C LYS A 743 -18.66 6.57 33.68
N ASP A 744 -19.11 6.93 32.48
CA ASP A 744 -19.33 5.98 31.39
C ASP A 744 -18.06 5.18 31.08
N VAL A 745 -18.23 3.95 30.60
CA VAL A 745 -17.14 3.03 30.31
C VAL A 745 -17.14 2.69 28.83
N ILE A 746 -16.00 2.87 28.18
CA ILE A 746 -15.73 2.34 26.84
C ILE A 746 -14.93 1.05 27.00
N LEU A 747 -15.55 -0.07 26.67
CA LEU A 747 -14.94 -1.38 26.70
C LEU A 747 -14.52 -1.79 25.29
N ILE A 748 -13.22 -2.04 25.09
CA ILE A 748 -12.61 -2.40 23.81
C ILE A 748 -12.20 -3.87 23.85
N LEU A 749 -12.88 -4.69 23.07
CA LEU A 749 -12.74 -6.15 23.05
C LEU A 749 -12.33 -6.64 21.66
N ASP A 750 -11.66 -7.79 21.59
CA ASP A 750 -11.29 -8.40 20.31
C ASP A 750 -12.52 -8.98 19.58
N SER A 751 -12.29 -9.48 18.38
CA SER A 751 -13.33 -9.94 17.46
C SER A 751 -14.21 -11.08 18.00
N SER A 752 -13.72 -11.87 18.95
CA SER A 752 -14.48 -12.99 19.53
C SER A 752 -15.70 -12.52 20.32
N TYR A 753 -15.67 -11.30 20.86
CA TYR A 753 -16.77 -10.74 21.66
C TYR A 753 -17.95 -10.26 20.81
N ALA A 754 -17.82 -10.21 19.49
CA ALA A 754 -18.90 -9.81 18.59
C ALA A 754 -20.08 -10.80 18.53
N TYR A 755 -19.88 -12.02 19.04
CA TYR A 755 -20.89 -13.09 19.05
C TYR A 755 -21.72 -13.11 20.35
N ILE A 756 -21.40 -12.23 21.29
CA ILE A 756 -22.09 -12.09 22.59
C ILE A 756 -22.66 -10.68 22.80
N ASP A 757 -22.88 -9.93 21.71
CA ASP A 757 -23.52 -8.61 21.74
C ASP A 757 -24.86 -8.65 22.49
N ASP A 758 -25.65 -9.71 22.27
CA ASP A 758 -26.95 -9.97 22.90
C ASP A 758 -26.84 -10.06 24.43
N LEU A 759 -25.79 -10.72 24.91
CA LEU A 759 -25.51 -10.86 26.33
C LEU A 759 -25.14 -9.52 26.96
N TYR A 760 -24.26 -8.75 26.32
CA TYR A 760 -23.87 -7.43 26.82
C TYR A 760 -25.05 -6.44 26.79
N GLN A 761 -25.87 -6.45 25.74
CA GLN A 761 -27.08 -5.62 25.66
C GLN A 761 -28.11 -6.02 26.73
N TYR A 762 -28.20 -7.31 27.10
CA TYR A 762 -29.06 -7.74 28.22
C TYR A 762 -28.63 -7.14 29.56
N PHE A 763 -27.32 -7.05 29.82
CA PHE A 763 -26.79 -6.45 31.04
C PHE A 763 -26.83 -4.92 31.00
N PHE A 764 -26.49 -4.34 29.86
CA PHE A 764 -26.39 -2.90 29.61
C PHE A 764 -27.31 -2.49 28.44
N PRO A 765 -28.61 -2.26 28.70
CA PRO A 765 -29.59 -2.03 27.64
C PRO A 765 -29.36 -0.73 26.85
N ASP A 766 -28.80 0.31 27.47
CA ASP A 766 -28.50 1.60 26.86
C ASP A 766 -27.08 1.62 26.23
N ALA A 767 -26.33 0.52 26.30
CA ALA A 767 -24.99 0.42 25.71
C ALA A 767 -25.02 0.49 24.17
N LYS A 768 -24.08 1.26 23.60
CA LYS A 768 -23.90 1.38 22.15
C LYS A 768 -22.78 0.47 21.68
N ILE A 769 -23.10 -0.45 20.78
CA ILE A 769 -22.14 -1.39 20.20
C ILE A 769 -21.60 -0.84 18.88
N LYS A 770 -20.27 -0.78 18.74
CA LYS A 770 -19.59 -0.39 17.50
C LYS A 770 -18.61 -1.46 17.08
N LYS A 771 -18.72 -1.91 15.83
CA LYS A 771 -17.85 -2.94 15.26
C LYS A 771 -16.83 -2.31 14.31
N PHE A 772 -15.56 -2.63 14.52
CA PHE A 772 -14.48 -2.21 13.63
C PHE A 772 -14.08 -3.39 12.78
N TRP A 773 -14.41 -3.30 11.50
CA TRP A 773 -14.17 -4.37 10.54
C TRP A 773 -12.71 -4.45 10.14
N ASN A 774 -12.30 -5.66 9.86
CA ASN A 774 -10.97 -6.02 9.49
C ASN A 774 -10.84 -6.08 7.97
N ASN A 775 -9.84 -5.37 7.45
CA ASN A 775 -9.54 -5.37 6.03
C ASN A 775 -8.50 -6.45 5.64
N TYR A 776 -7.97 -7.27 6.57
CA TYR A 776 -7.09 -8.42 6.21
C TYR A 776 -7.77 -9.37 5.21
N PHE A 777 -9.11 -9.41 5.19
CA PHE A 777 -9.89 -10.07 4.15
C PHE A 777 -9.37 -9.79 2.74
N TRP A 778 -9.13 -8.52 2.43
CA TRP A 778 -8.67 -8.05 1.11
C TRP A 778 -7.23 -8.44 0.80
N ILE A 779 -6.48 -8.89 1.81
CA ILE A 779 -5.14 -9.44 1.66
C ILE A 779 -5.19 -10.91 1.23
N TYR A 780 -6.32 -11.60 1.40
CA TYR A 780 -6.51 -13.00 1.00
C TYR A 780 -7.65 -13.22 -0.01
N ASP A 781 -8.27 -12.15 -0.53
CA ASP A 781 -9.19 -12.18 -1.68
C ASP A 781 -8.58 -13.05 -2.81
N LEU A 782 -9.40 -13.76 -3.59
CA LEU A 782 -8.99 -14.53 -4.77
C LEU A 782 -8.17 -13.70 -5.78
N LYS A 783 -8.33 -12.37 -5.78
CA LYS A 783 -7.54 -11.43 -6.58
C LYS A 783 -6.31 -10.89 -5.84
N SER A 784 -6.19 -11.19 -4.55
CA SER A 784 -5.12 -10.70 -3.69
C SER A 784 -3.81 -11.44 -3.96
N PRO A 785 -2.72 -10.69 -4.07
CA PRO A 785 -1.44 -11.24 -4.43
C PRO A 785 -0.72 -12.14 -3.42
N ILE A 786 -1.10 -12.10 -2.14
CA ILE A 786 -0.46 -12.95 -1.12
C ILE A 786 -0.64 -14.44 -1.43
N LYS A 787 -1.68 -14.79 -2.21
CA LYS A 787 -1.87 -16.14 -2.76
C LYS A 787 -0.68 -16.64 -3.58
N PHE A 788 0.01 -15.74 -4.30
CA PHE A 788 1.12 -16.11 -5.17
C PHE A 788 2.49 -16.04 -4.48
N CYS A 789 2.60 -15.44 -3.30
CA CYS A 789 3.84 -15.33 -2.52
C CYS A 789 4.25 -16.64 -1.82
N TYR A 790 3.48 -17.70 -1.95
CA TYR A 790 3.76 -18.99 -1.30
C TYR A 790 3.48 -20.19 -2.22
N GLU A 791 3.44 -19.98 -3.55
CA GLU A 791 3.10 -21.03 -4.52
C GLU A 791 1.80 -21.76 -4.14
N TRP A 792 0.75 -21.01 -3.74
CA TRP A 792 -0.58 -21.59 -3.48
C TRP A 792 -1.31 -21.90 -4.79
N ASP A 793 -0.71 -22.75 -5.63
CA ASP A 793 -1.42 -23.37 -6.75
C ASP A 793 -2.50 -24.34 -6.25
N THR A 794 -2.40 -24.76 -4.98
CA THR A 794 -3.44 -25.48 -4.22
C THR A 794 -3.56 -24.90 -2.80
N PRO A 795 -4.34 -23.82 -2.60
CA PRO A 795 -4.47 -23.17 -1.28
C PRO A 795 -4.96 -24.13 -0.18
N ASP A 796 -5.60 -25.23 -0.55
CA ASP A 796 -6.24 -26.17 0.38
C ASP A 796 -5.28 -27.07 1.17
N ILE A 797 -4.02 -27.19 0.74
CA ILE A 797 -3.05 -28.11 1.38
C ILE A 797 -2.07 -27.35 2.28
N THR A 798 -1.64 -26.16 1.89
CA THR A 798 -0.69 -25.33 2.66
C THR A 798 -1.37 -24.46 3.71
N MET A 799 -2.61 -24.01 3.51
CA MET A 799 -3.39 -23.33 4.57
C MET A 799 -3.76 -24.27 5.73
N LYS A 800 -3.89 -25.58 5.48
CA LYS A 800 -4.23 -26.59 6.51
C LYS A 800 -3.21 -26.70 7.63
N ASN A 801 -1.95 -26.34 7.38
CA ASN A 801 -0.85 -26.55 8.33
C ASN A 801 -0.30 -25.23 8.92
N MET A 802 -0.87 -24.07 8.59
CA MET A 802 -0.51 -22.80 9.22
C MET A 802 -1.51 -22.43 10.33
N PRO A 803 -1.11 -22.47 11.61
CA PRO A 803 -2.02 -22.25 12.74
C PRO A 803 -2.57 -20.81 12.86
N TYR A 804 -2.09 -19.87 12.05
CA TYR A 804 -2.50 -18.46 12.08
C TYR A 804 -3.50 -18.06 10.98
N VAL A 805 -3.71 -18.88 9.95
CA VAL A 805 -4.53 -18.52 8.77
C VAL A 805 -5.98 -19.00 8.87
N THR A 806 -6.27 -19.97 9.75
CA THR A 806 -7.63 -20.50 10.01
C THR A 806 -8.63 -19.46 10.52
N ILE A 807 -8.16 -18.26 10.91
CA ILE A 807 -9.01 -17.15 11.36
C ILE A 807 -9.52 -16.30 10.18
N CYS A 808 -8.89 -16.36 9.00
CA CYS A 808 -9.20 -15.49 7.86
C CYS A 808 -9.98 -16.23 6.76
N SER A 809 -11.32 -16.14 6.75
CA SER A 809 -12.12 -16.56 5.59
C SER A 809 -11.89 -15.59 4.42
N PRO A 810 -11.45 -16.06 3.23
CA PRO A 810 -11.31 -15.23 2.03
C PRO A 810 -12.65 -14.88 1.39
N ASN A 811 -13.80 -15.27 1.99
CA ASN A 811 -15.14 -14.81 1.56
C ASN A 811 -15.95 -13.95 2.58
N GLU A 812 -15.51 -13.72 3.82
CA GLU A 812 -16.24 -12.92 4.81
C GLU A 812 -15.38 -11.83 5.47
N GLN A 813 -15.94 -10.61 5.58
CA GLN A 813 -15.34 -9.56 6.40
C GLN A 813 -15.35 -10.00 7.86
N LEU A 814 -14.19 -9.94 8.50
CA LEU A 814 -14.06 -10.27 9.91
C LEU A 814 -14.09 -9.00 10.73
N ILE A 815 -14.57 -9.08 11.97
CA ILE A 815 -14.43 -7.99 12.93
C ILE A 815 -12.99 -8.02 13.43
N ASN A 816 -12.38 -6.85 13.63
CA ASN A 816 -11.05 -6.71 14.25
C ASN A 816 -11.18 -6.50 15.76
N PHE A 817 -12.09 -5.60 16.15
CA PHE A 817 -12.47 -5.36 17.54
C PHE A 817 -13.89 -4.79 17.65
N VAL A 818 -14.49 -4.97 18.81
CA VAL A 818 -15.81 -4.43 19.17
C VAL A 818 -15.63 -3.44 20.31
N ILE A 819 -16.37 -2.35 20.24
CA ILE A 819 -16.48 -1.37 21.31
C ILE A 819 -17.88 -1.44 21.89
N TYR A 820 -17.95 -1.56 23.21
CA TYR A 820 -19.16 -1.35 23.99
C TYR A 820 -19.02 -0.01 24.72
N ASP A 821 -19.81 0.98 24.33
CA ASP A 821 -19.90 2.28 25.00
C ASP A 821 -21.07 2.21 25.99
N ILE A 822 -20.74 2.01 27.26
CA ILE A 822 -21.66 1.65 28.34
C ILE A 822 -21.90 2.89 29.22
N PRO A 823 -23.13 3.42 29.28
CA PRO A 823 -23.49 4.51 30.17
C PRO A 823 -23.31 4.11 31.65
N TYR A 824 -22.85 5.05 32.48
CA TYR A 824 -22.72 4.79 33.92
C TYR A 824 -24.05 4.37 34.56
N LYS A 825 -25.18 4.89 34.07
CA LYS A 825 -26.51 4.51 34.54
C LYS A 825 -26.74 2.99 34.49
N ASP A 826 -26.38 2.33 33.40
CA ASP A 826 -26.56 0.87 33.27
C ASP A 826 -25.65 0.10 34.23
N ILE A 827 -24.42 0.60 34.42
CA ILE A 827 -23.47 0.05 35.41
C ILE A 827 -24.08 0.19 36.80
N ASP A 828 -24.54 1.39 37.15
CA ASP A 828 -25.11 1.70 38.46
C ASP A 828 -26.38 0.88 38.77
N GLU A 829 -27.22 0.64 37.76
CA GLU A 829 -28.40 -0.21 37.88
C GLU A 829 -28.06 -1.70 38.02
N LEU A 830 -26.96 -2.14 37.42
CA LEU A 830 -26.51 -3.52 37.49
C LEU A 830 -25.87 -3.85 38.83
N PHE A 831 -24.96 -3.01 39.34
CA PHE A 831 -24.18 -3.27 40.55
C PHE A 831 -24.90 -2.86 41.84
N CYS A 832 -26.05 -3.48 42.08
CA CYS A 832 -26.82 -3.32 43.31
C CYS A 832 -27.56 -4.61 43.68
N MET A 833 -28.05 -4.72 44.90
CA MET A 833 -28.97 -5.79 45.33
C MET A 833 -30.31 -5.20 45.78
N LYS A 834 -31.31 -6.06 45.95
CA LYS A 834 -32.61 -5.66 46.51
C LYS A 834 -32.70 -6.06 47.97
N GLN A 835 -33.06 -5.13 48.82
CA GLN A 835 -33.39 -5.38 50.21
C GLN A 835 -34.91 -5.41 50.37
N TYR A 836 -35.41 -6.44 51.04
CA TYR A 836 -36.81 -6.63 51.37
C TYR A 836 -36.96 -6.61 52.89
N LYS A 837 -37.85 -5.76 53.38
CA LYS A 837 -38.15 -5.57 54.80
C LYS A 837 -39.52 -6.14 55.11
N TYR A 838 -39.60 -7.03 56.10
CA TYR A 838 -40.84 -7.71 56.49
C TYR A 838 -41.23 -7.40 57.94
N PHE A 839 -42.55 -7.35 58.18
CA PHE A 839 -43.18 -7.40 59.49
C PHE A 839 -44.28 -8.43 59.49
N ASN A 840 -44.33 -9.31 60.49
CA ASN A 840 -45.33 -10.39 60.58
C ASN A 840 -45.53 -11.12 59.24
N ASN A 841 -44.42 -11.46 58.56
CA ASN A 841 -44.37 -12.09 57.23
C ASN A 841 -45.02 -11.30 56.07
N LYS A 842 -45.42 -10.04 56.26
CA LYS A 842 -45.84 -9.13 55.18
C LYS A 842 -44.68 -8.22 54.78
N LEU A 843 -44.48 -8.07 53.47
CA LEU A 843 -43.49 -7.15 52.90
C LEU A 843 -43.96 -5.70 53.14
N ILE A 844 -43.15 -4.91 53.83
CA ILE A 844 -43.44 -3.49 54.07
C ILE A 844 -42.81 -2.62 52.98
N LYS A 845 -41.55 -2.92 52.64
CA LYS A 845 -40.75 -2.09 51.75
C LYS A 845 -39.73 -2.95 51.00
N ASP A 846 -39.53 -2.66 49.73
CA ASP A 846 -38.37 -3.10 48.97
C ASP A 846 -37.59 -1.90 48.43
N GLU A 847 -36.27 -1.98 48.48
CA GLU A 847 -35.40 -0.91 47.95
C GLU A 847 -34.11 -1.49 47.35
N LYS A 848 -33.55 -0.79 46.37
CA LYS A 848 -32.22 -1.13 45.82
C LYS A 848 -31.15 -0.60 46.77
N ILE A 849 -30.18 -1.45 47.10
CA ILE A 849 -29.06 -1.13 47.99
C ILE A 849 -27.72 -1.42 47.30
N LYS A 850 -26.72 -0.58 47.58
CA LYS A 850 -25.34 -0.73 47.07
C LYS A 850 -24.37 -1.12 48.18
N SER A 851 -24.57 -0.54 49.36
CA SER A 851 -23.88 -0.89 50.59
C SER A 851 -24.66 -1.97 51.34
N TYR A 852 -24.14 -3.20 51.31
CA TYR A 852 -24.81 -4.37 51.87
C TYR A 852 -24.59 -4.46 53.37
N PHE A 853 -25.43 -3.77 54.12
CA PHE A 853 -25.47 -3.83 55.58
C PHE A 853 -26.89 -4.07 56.09
N PHE A 854 -27.00 -4.66 57.27
CA PHE A 854 -28.25 -4.69 58.03
C PHE A 854 -28.31 -3.48 58.96
N LYS A 855 -29.43 -2.75 58.95
CA LYS A 855 -29.68 -1.61 59.85
C LYS A 855 -31.15 -1.57 60.21
N LYS A 856 -31.45 -1.37 61.49
CA LYS A 856 -32.77 -0.97 61.99
C LYS A 856 -32.90 0.54 61.76
N GLN A 857 -33.82 0.94 60.88
CA GLN A 857 -34.22 2.34 60.72
C GLN A 857 -35.59 2.53 61.37
N ASP A 858 -35.91 3.77 61.74
CA ASP A 858 -36.95 4.28 62.66
C ASP A 858 -38.41 3.79 62.47
N GLU A 859 -38.67 2.82 61.60
CA GLU A 859 -39.92 2.08 61.54
C GLU A 859 -39.91 0.95 62.59
N GLU A 860 -40.57 1.17 63.73
CA GLU A 860 -40.57 0.31 64.93
C GLU A 860 -41.01 -1.15 64.75
N ASN A 861 -41.35 -1.60 63.54
CA ASN A 861 -42.00 -2.89 63.30
C ASN A 861 -41.25 -3.84 62.35
N ILE A 862 -39.96 -3.69 62.03
CA ILE A 862 -39.28 -4.66 61.13
C ILE A 862 -38.75 -5.87 61.92
N ASN A 863 -39.19 -7.10 61.57
CA ASN A 863 -38.73 -8.34 62.23
C ASN A 863 -37.83 -9.23 61.36
N LYS A 864 -37.82 -9.03 60.04
CA LYS A 864 -36.96 -9.77 59.09
C LYS A 864 -36.49 -8.88 57.95
N ILE A 865 -35.18 -8.94 57.65
CA ILE A 865 -34.58 -8.31 56.47
C ILE A 865 -34.00 -9.41 55.58
N ILE A 866 -34.28 -9.30 54.29
CA ILE A 866 -33.75 -10.20 53.26
C ILE A 866 -33.06 -9.35 52.20
N ILE A 867 -31.76 -9.54 52.00
CA ILE A 867 -31.01 -8.97 50.88
C ILE A 867 -30.89 -10.05 49.82
N ARG A 868 -31.41 -9.81 48.60
CA ARG A 868 -31.34 -10.76 47.48
C ARG A 868 -30.76 -10.11 46.23
N GLY A 869 -29.99 -10.89 45.50
CA GLY A 869 -29.45 -10.52 44.21
C GLY A 869 -28.65 -11.66 43.60
N TYR A 870 -27.59 -11.30 42.92
CA TYR A 870 -26.63 -12.22 42.34
C TYR A 870 -25.23 -11.90 42.86
N PHE A 871 -24.43 -12.94 43.05
CA PHE A 871 -23.04 -12.84 43.50
C PHE A 871 -22.14 -13.47 42.44
N TYR A 872 -21.09 -12.75 42.04
CA TYR A 872 -19.99 -13.30 41.26
C TYR A 872 -18.95 -13.89 42.20
N ALA A 873 -18.84 -15.21 42.21
CA ALA A 873 -17.76 -15.93 42.86
C ALA A 873 -16.51 -15.88 41.96
N PRO A 874 -15.45 -15.14 42.34
CA PRO A 874 -14.31 -14.91 41.45
C PRO A 874 -13.36 -16.11 41.29
N ILE A 875 -13.52 -17.15 42.11
CA ILE A 875 -12.75 -18.39 42.03
C ILE A 875 -13.57 -19.58 42.58
N TYR A 876 -13.32 -20.78 42.06
CA TYR A 876 -13.86 -22.02 42.63
C TYR A 876 -13.30 -22.24 44.05
N SER A 877 -14.11 -22.00 45.09
CA SER A 877 -13.66 -22.09 46.49
C SER A 877 -14.82 -22.25 47.46
N GLN A 878 -14.49 -22.53 48.73
CA GLN A 878 -15.41 -22.36 49.85
C GLN A 878 -15.43 -20.88 50.24
N TYR A 879 -16.62 -20.32 50.40
CA TYR A 879 -16.79 -18.94 50.83
C TYR A 879 -17.43 -18.94 52.21
N SER A 880 -17.03 -18.01 53.07
CA SER A 880 -17.65 -17.81 54.37
C SER A 880 -18.20 -16.40 54.39
N PHE A 881 -19.52 -16.26 54.52
CA PHE A 881 -20.22 -14.99 54.59
C PHE A 881 -20.74 -14.77 56.00
N PHE A 882 -20.49 -13.60 56.58
CA PHE A 882 -20.87 -13.32 57.96
C PHE A 882 -21.06 -11.84 58.23
N THR A 883 -21.70 -11.54 59.37
CA THR A 883 -21.81 -10.22 59.99
C THR A 883 -21.08 -10.26 61.34
N GLU A 884 -20.80 -9.11 61.95
CA GLU A 884 -20.06 -9.05 63.23
C GLU A 884 -20.70 -9.87 64.37
N ASP A 885 -22.02 -10.06 64.33
CA ASP A 885 -22.79 -10.83 65.33
C ASP A 885 -23.14 -12.25 64.87
N ASN A 886 -22.65 -12.71 63.71
CA ASN A 886 -22.87 -14.04 63.12
C ASN A 886 -24.33 -14.53 62.99
N ASN A 887 -25.31 -13.65 63.16
CA ASN A 887 -26.74 -13.96 63.10
C ASN A 887 -27.31 -13.72 61.69
N MET A 888 -26.76 -14.39 60.69
CA MET A 888 -27.18 -14.26 59.29
C MET A 888 -27.23 -15.62 58.61
N GLN A 889 -28.34 -15.92 57.95
CA GLN A 889 -28.47 -17.11 57.12
C GLN A 889 -28.20 -16.77 55.65
N THR A 890 -27.25 -17.46 55.04
CA THR A 890 -26.97 -17.34 53.61
C THR A 890 -27.67 -18.43 52.83
N TYR A 891 -28.20 -18.08 51.65
CA TYR A 891 -28.69 -19.02 50.66
C TYR A 891 -28.00 -18.75 49.32
N ILE A 892 -27.59 -19.82 48.65
CA ILE A 892 -26.94 -19.78 47.35
C ILE A 892 -27.70 -20.70 46.39
N ASP A 893 -28.04 -20.18 45.21
CA ASP A 893 -28.86 -20.86 44.21
C ASP A 893 -30.17 -21.47 44.78
N GLY A 894 -30.73 -20.81 45.81
CA GLY A 894 -31.97 -21.21 46.48
C GLY A 894 -31.82 -22.25 47.59
N LYS A 895 -30.60 -22.72 47.88
CA LYS A 895 -30.32 -23.67 48.97
C LYS A 895 -29.65 -22.98 50.15
N LYS A 896 -29.95 -23.45 51.37
CA LYS A 896 -29.29 -22.98 52.61
C LYS A 896 -27.79 -23.32 52.51
N TYR A 897 -26.93 -22.33 52.68
CA TYR A 897 -25.47 -22.49 52.57
C TYR A 897 -24.83 -22.42 53.95
N ASP A 898 -23.99 -23.41 54.28
CA ASP A 898 -23.37 -23.60 55.58
C ASP A 898 -21.86 -23.24 55.60
N GLY A 899 -21.33 -22.75 54.49
CA GLY A 899 -19.91 -22.39 54.33
C GLY A 899 -18.97 -23.56 54.01
N LYS A 900 -19.47 -24.80 53.91
CA LYS A 900 -18.64 -25.99 53.66
C LYS A 900 -18.61 -26.43 52.20
N GLU A 901 -19.65 -26.11 51.43
CA GLU A 901 -19.68 -26.48 50.01
C GLU A 901 -18.81 -25.55 49.15
N TYR A 902 -18.11 -26.11 48.17
CA TYR A 902 -17.41 -25.32 47.16
C TYR A 902 -18.40 -24.69 46.19
N ILE A 903 -18.26 -23.39 45.98
CA ILE A 903 -19.03 -22.62 45.03
C ILE A 903 -18.21 -22.52 43.73
N SER A 904 -18.82 -22.93 42.62
CA SER A 904 -18.28 -22.80 41.25
C SER A 904 -17.86 -21.34 40.97
N GLU A 905 -16.82 -21.13 40.18
CA GLU A 905 -16.54 -19.77 39.70
C GLU A 905 -17.71 -19.30 38.82
N GLY A 906 -18.15 -18.04 38.95
CA GLY A 906 -19.20 -17.47 38.12
C GLY A 906 -20.35 -16.87 38.92
N VAL A 907 -21.49 -16.66 38.25
CA VAL A 907 -22.62 -15.94 38.84
C VAL A 907 -23.63 -16.88 39.49
N HIS A 908 -23.91 -16.63 40.76
CA HIS A 908 -24.85 -17.39 41.57
C HIS A 908 -25.98 -16.49 42.07
N LYS A 909 -27.18 -17.04 42.25
CA LYS A 909 -28.21 -16.32 43.02
C LYS A 909 -27.79 -16.36 44.48
N ILE A 910 -27.83 -15.22 45.15
CA ILE A 910 -27.51 -15.13 46.57
C ILE A 910 -28.61 -14.43 47.34
N SER A 911 -28.88 -14.90 48.55
CA SER A 911 -29.68 -14.14 49.50
C SER A 911 -29.16 -14.28 50.93
N PHE A 912 -29.16 -13.16 51.64
CA PHE A 912 -28.83 -13.06 53.04
C PHE A 912 -30.10 -12.75 53.81
N GLU A 913 -30.44 -13.59 54.78
CA GLU A 913 -31.62 -13.45 55.62
C GLU A 913 -31.21 -13.25 57.08
N LYS A 914 -31.81 -12.24 57.72
CA LYS A 914 -31.61 -11.96 59.14
C LYS A 914 -32.96 -11.73 59.80
N SER A 915 -33.24 -12.50 60.84
CA SER A 915 -34.51 -12.47 61.60
C SER A 915 -34.22 -12.19 63.08
N ILE A 916 -34.88 -11.16 63.63
CA ILE A 916 -34.85 -10.77 65.06
C ILE A 916 -33.49 -10.15 65.50
N ASN A 917 -33.52 -9.16 66.40
CA ASN A 917 -32.36 -8.38 66.92
C ASN A 917 -31.58 -7.53 65.88
N LEU A 918 -32.28 -6.72 65.08
CA LEU A 918 -31.62 -5.74 64.21
C LEU A 918 -31.05 -4.59 65.06
N SER A 919 -29.75 -4.32 64.91
CA SER A 919 -29.08 -3.16 65.52
C SER A 919 -29.43 -1.87 64.78
N ASN A 920 -29.48 -0.73 65.50
CA ASN A 920 -29.55 0.61 64.88
C ASN A 920 -28.23 0.99 64.17
N GLN A 921 -27.14 0.27 64.44
CA GLN A 921 -25.86 0.43 63.75
C GLN A 921 -25.82 -0.38 62.46
N GLU A 922 -25.06 0.11 61.48
CA GLU A 922 -24.86 -0.56 60.20
C GLU A 922 -23.98 -1.80 60.38
N GLN A 923 -24.51 -2.97 60.06
CA GLN A 923 -23.79 -4.24 60.12
C GLN A 923 -23.44 -4.72 58.71
N PRO A 924 -22.24 -4.41 58.19
CA PRO A 924 -21.84 -4.82 56.84
C PRO A 924 -21.64 -6.33 56.73
N ILE A 925 -21.80 -6.84 55.51
CA ILE A 925 -21.53 -8.25 55.18
C ILE A 925 -20.04 -8.41 54.83
N PHE A 926 -19.37 -9.31 55.54
CA PHE A 926 -17.98 -9.67 55.34
C PHE A 926 -17.86 -11.03 54.65
N TRP A 927 -16.71 -11.22 53.99
CA TRP A 927 -16.26 -12.55 53.57
C TRP A 927 -14.84 -12.83 54.04
N ILE A 928 -14.46 -14.11 53.98
CA ILE A 928 -13.05 -14.47 53.88
C ILE A 928 -12.68 -14.40 52.41
N ASN A 929 -11.84 -13.44 52.02
CA ASN A 929 -11.41 -13.28 50.64
C ASN A 929 -10.72 -14.57 50.17
N PRO A 930 -11.17 -15.18 49.07
CA PRO A 930 -10.69 -16.50 48.66
C PRO A 930 -9.23 -16.50 48.20
N TYR A 931 -8.69 -15.34 47.80
CA TYR A 931 -7.29 -15.13 47.41
C TYR A 931 -6.38 -14.80 48.58
N SER A 932 -6.70 -13.75 49.35
CA SER A 932 -5.84 -13.26 50.43
C SER A 932 -6.03 -14.03 51.74
N LYS A 933 -7.11 -14.80 51.85
CA LYS A 933 -7.57 -15.48 53.09
C LYS A 933 -7.79 -14.53 54.27
N LYS A 934 -7.92 -13.23 54.01
CA LYS A 934 -8.22 -12.21 55.03
C LYS A 934 -9.71 -11.93 55.10
N GLN A 935 -10.18 -11.60 56.30
CA GLN A 935 -11.50 -11.03 56.50
C GLN A 935 -11.53 -9.60 55.95
N GLU A 936 -12.50 -9.32 55.10
CA GLU A 936 -12.73 -7.97 54.55
C GLU A 936 -14.19 -7.79 54.13
N LYS A 937 -14.62 -6.54 53.98
CA LYS A 937 -15.92 -6.21 53.42
C LYS A 937 -15.97 -6.63 51.95
N ILE A 938 -17.06 -7.27 51.54
CA ILE A 938 -17.20 -7.74 50.16
C ILE A 938 -17.31 -6.53 49.23
N PRO A 939 -16.45 -6.42 48.20
CA PRO A 939 -16.53 -5.33 47.24
C PRO A 939 -17.85 -5.31 46.45
N GLU A 940 -18.39 -4.13 46.20
CA GLU A 940 -19.67 -3.94 45.48
C GLU A 940 -19.66 -4.55 44.07
N LYS A 941 -18.49 -4.56 43.42
CA LYS A 941 -18.28 -5.15 42.10
C LYS A 941 -18.65 -6.64 41.99
N TYR A 942 -18.81 -7.36 43.11
CA TYR A 942 -19.18 -8.78 43.09
C TYR A 942 -20.68 -9.02 43.16
N PHE A 943 -21.52 -7.99 43.28
CA PHE A 943 -22.95 -8.14 43.44
C PHE A 943 -23.74 -7.49 42.31
N TYR A 944 -24.75 -8.21 41.81
CA TYR A 944 -25.57 -7.78 40.69
C TYR A 944 -27.07 -7.84 40.99
N SER A 945 -27.82 -6.95 40.36
CA SER A 945 -29.27 -6.79 40.53
C SER A 945 -30.06 -7.78 39.67
N LYS A 946 -29.46 -8.20 38.57
CA LYS A 946 -29.96 -9.21 37.63
C LYS A 946 -28.82 -10.14 37.24
N GLY A 947 -29.16 -11.41 37.00
CA GLY A 947 -28.29 -12.40 36.40
C GLY A 947 -28.89 -12.88 35.09
N HIS A 948 -28.20 -13.81 34.42
CA HIS A 948 -28.69 -14.43 33.20
C HIS A 948 -29.39 -15.76 33.50
N LYS A 949 -30.35 -16.14 32.66
CA LYS A 949 -31.16 -17.35 32.87
C LYS A 949 -30.35 -18.64 32.64
N ASN A 950 -29.39 -18.61 31.73
CA ASN A 950 -28.54 -19.77 31.45
C ASN A 950 -27.41 -19.84 32.48
N ASN A 951 -27.23 -21.03 33.07
CA ASN A 951 -26.20 -21.29 34.07
C ASN A 951 -25.47 -22.59 33.73
N ILE A 952 -24.61 -22.53 32.72
CA ILE A 952 -23.92 -23.69 32.14
C ILE A 952 -22.72 -24.00 33.00
N GLU A 953 -22.80 -25.05 33.81
CA GLU A 953 -21.69 -25.50 34.64
C GLU A 953 -20.74 -26.39 33.84
N VAL A 954 -19.46 -26.07 33.93
CA VAL A 954 -18.35 -26.77 33.30
C VAL A 954 -17.48 -27.36 34.37
N LYS A 955 -17.11 -28.63 34.19
CA LYS A 955 -16.27 -29.39 35.13
C LYS A 955 -14.96 -29.73 34.45
N TYR A 956 -13.85 -29.49 35.16
CA TYR A 956 -12.49 -29.74 34.69
C TYR A 956 -11.90 -30.90 35.47
N PHE A 957 -11.33 -31.87 34.76
CA PHE A 957 -10.77 -33.09 35.32
C PHE A 957 -9.29 -33.22 34.93
N ASP A 958 -8.46 -33.62 35.88
CA ASP A 958 -7.07 -33.96 35.61
C ASP A 958 -6.92 -35.30 34.85
N LYS A 959 -5.68 -35.70 34.56
CA LYS A 959 -5.37 -36.97 33.86
C LYS A 959 -5.86 -38.22 34.61
N ASN A 960 -6.12 -38.11 35.91
CA ASN A 960 -6.61 -39.21 36.76
C ASN A 960 -8.14 -39.15 36.95
N SER A 961 -8.85 -38.37 36.12
CA SER A 961 -10.30 -38.15 36.24
C SER A 961 -10.74 -37.51 37.57
N LYS A 962 -9.83 -36.85 38.29
CA LYS A 962 -10.19 -36.12 39.51
C LYS A 962 -10.69 -34.73 39.13
N LEU A 963 -11.87 -34.37 39.65
CA LEU A 963 -12.41 -33.02 39.50
C LEU A 963 -11.50 -32.01 40.20
N ILE A 964 -10.98 -31.05 39.44
CA ILE A 964 -10.07 -30.00 39.94
C ILE A 964 -10.70 -28.61 39.93
N TYR A 965 -11.67 -28.35 39.05
CA TYR A 965 -12.26 -27.02 38.89
C TYR A 965 -13.71 -27.06 38.40
N LYS A 966 -14.51 -26.05 38.79
CA LYS A 966 -15.84 -25.80 38.24
C LYS A 966 -16.05 -24.32 37.93
N GLU A 967 -16.66 -24.05 36.78
CA GLU A 967 -16.97 -22.69 36.33
C GLU A 967 -18.36 -22.64 35.69
N LYS A 968 -19.03 -21.50 35.80
CA LYS A 968 -20.37 -21.26 35.25
C LYS A 968 -20.33 -20.21 34.15
N TYR A 969 -20.86 -20.57 32.98
CA TYR A 969 -20.98 -19.72 31.81
C TYR A 969 -22.43 -19.40 31.47
N ALA A 970 -22.63 -18.27 30.81
CA ALA A 970 -23.94 -17.85 30.30
C ALA A 970 -24.30 -18.46 28.95
N LYS A 971 -23.28 -18.78 28.15
CA LYS A 971 -23.41 -19.17 26.75
C LYS A 971 -22.20 -20.04 26.37
N ILE A 972 -22.41 -20.99 25.46
CA ILE A 972 -21.34 -21.82 24.87
C ILE A 972 -20.87 -21.15 23.57
N ASP A 973 -20.38 -19.92 23.71
CA ASP A 973 -19.72 -19.16 22.66
C ASP A 973 -18.48 -18.52 23.26
N ILE A 974 -17.46 -19.35 23.43
CA ILE A 974 -16.22 -18.97 24.10
C ILE A 974 -15.10 -19.08 23.09
N THR A 975 -14.12 -18.20 23.17
CA THR A 975 -12.87 -18.39 22.44
C THR A 975 -11.81 -18.71 23.46
N PHE A 976 -11.22 -19.90 23.38
CA PHE A 976 -10.03 -20.23 24.14
C PHE A 976 -8.86 -19.53 23.45
N SER A 977 -8.59 -18.31 23.88
CA SER A 977 -7.39 -17.59 23.47
C SER A 977 -6.20 -18.16 24.24
N GLY A 978 -5.06 -18.34 23.56
CA GLY A 978 -3.82 -18.88 24.15
C GLY A 978 -3.20 -18.01 25.26
N GLY A 979 -3.91 -16.98 25.74
CA GLY A 979 -3.54 -16.09 26.83
C GLY A 979 -4.57 -16.07 27.96
N ASN A 980 -5.41 -17.10 28.12
CA ASN A 980 -6.28 -17.23 29.30
C ASN A 980 -5.44 -17.59 30.54
N TYR A 981 -4.53 -16.67 30.92
CA TYR A 981 -3.50 -16.80 31.94
C TYR A 981 -4.06 -17.21 33.31
N ASN A 982 -5.34 -16.97 33.59
CA ASN A 982 -5.98 -17.37 34.84
C ASN A 982 -6.41 -18.83 34.86
N ILE A 983 -6.95 -19.39 33.77
CA ILE A 983 -7.18 -20.85 33.69
C ILE A 983 -5.82 -21.56 33.70
N TYR A 984 -4.81 -21.01 33.02
CA TYR A 984 -3.44 -21.55 33.02
C TYR A 984 -2.80 -21.57 34.42
N ASN A 985 -2.87 -20.46 35.17
CA ASN A 985 -2.25 -20.39 36.50
C ASN A 985 -2.98 -21.21 37.56
N GLN A 986 -4.29 -21.46 37.41
CA GLN A 986 -5.09 -22.19 38.41
C GLN A 986 -5.26 -23.69 38.08
N VAL A 987 -5.39 -24.06 36.80
CA VAL A 987 -5.72 -25.43 36.37
C VAL A 987 -4.50 -26.16 35.77
N LEU A 988 -3.59 -25.46 35.06
CA LEU A 988 -2.46 -26.08 34.34
C LEU A 988 -1.10 -26.05 35.07
N LYS A 989 -1.04 -25.60 36.33
CA LYS A 989 0.14 -25.88 37.19
C LYS A 989 0.37 -27.40 37.41
N VAL A 990 -0.63 -28.23 37.12
CA VAL A 990 -0.67 -29.66 37.49
C VAL A 990 -0.77 -30.60 36.28
N ALA A 991 -1.16 -30.14 35.08
CA ALA A 991 -1.35 -31.02 33.92
C ALA A 991 -1.09 -30.35 32.56
N ILE A 992 -0.62 -31.13 31.59
CA ILE A 992 -0.35 -30.70 30.19
C ILE A 992 -1.64 -30.64 29.35
N SER A 993 -2.70 -31.35 29.77
CA SER A 993 -4.02 -31.38 29.15
C SER A 993 -5.10 -31.66 30.20
N VAL A 994 -6.32 -31.17 30.00
CA VAL A 994 -7.43 -31.24 30.97
C VAL A 994 -8.70 -31.68 30.25
N GLU A 995 -9.41 -32.68 30.78
CA GLU A 995 -10.73 -33.05 30.25
C GLU A 995 -11.78 -32.08 30.80
N THR A 996 -12.64 -31.57 29.92
CA THR A 996 -13.76 -30.71 30.28
C THR A 996 -15.08 -31.36 29.94
N ILE A 997 -16.05 -31.22 30.85
CA ILE A 997 -17.42 -31.68 30.65
C ILE A 997 -18.35 -30.48 30.79
N TRP A 998 -18.99 -30.12 29.68
CA TRP A 998 -20.02 -29.09 29.60
C TRP A 998 -21.39 -29.76 29.65
N GLN A 999 -22.27 -29.29 30.52
CA GLN A 999 -23.65 -29.80 30.61
C GLN A 999 -24.64 -28.65 30.55
N THR A 1000 -25.57 -28.71 29.61
CA THR A 1000 -26.62 -27.70 29.48
C THR A 1000 -27.89 -28.29 28.86
N LYS A 1001 -28.91 -27.45 28.71
CA LYS A 1001 -30.12 -27.74 27.95
C LYS A 1001 -30.29 -26.71 26.84
N ILE A 1002 -30.80 -27.13 25.70
CA ILE A 1002 -31.20 -26.26 24.60
C ILE A 1002 -32.71 -26.33 24.41
N TYR A 1003 -33.32 -25.23 23.98
CA TYR A 1003 -34.72 -25.20 23.60
C TYR A 1003 -34.84 -25.11 22.08
N ILE A 1004 -35.44 -26.12 21.46
CA ILE A 1004 -35.75 -26.17 20.04
C ILE A 1004 -37.12 -25.53 19.82
N LYS A 1005 -37.18 -24.53 18.94
CA LYS A 1005 -38.39 -23.73 18.69
C LYS A 1005 -39.40 -24.41 17.77
N GLU A 1006 -38.92 -25.26 16.87
CA GLU A 1006 -39.71 -25.89 15.83
C GLU A 1006 -39.22 -27.32 15.62
N ASP A 1007 -40.14 -28.23 15.32
CA ASP A 1007 -39.78 -29.58 14.93
C ASP A 1007 -38.93 -29.55 13.65
N GLY A 1008 -37.92 -30.41 13.59
CA GLY A 1008 -37.09 -30.50 12.40
C GLY A 1008 -35.84 -31.35 12.60
N GLU A 1009 -35.10 -31.48 11.50
CA GLU A 1009 -33.78 -32.10 11.51
C GLU A 1009 -32.72 -31.01 11.70
N TYR A 1010 -31.81 -31.26 12.63
CA TYR A 1010 -30.79 -30.30 13.06
C TYR A 1010 -29.39 -30.89 12.92
N SER A 1011 -28.48 -30.10 12.38
CA SER A 1011 -27.05 -30.33 12.40
C SER A 1011 -26.43 -29.53 13.55
N ILE A 1012 -25.86 -30.24 14.52
CA ILE A 1012 -25.28 -29.61 15.72
C ILE A 1012 -23.81 -30.00 15.82
N LYS A 1013 -22.93 -29.01 15.92
CA LYS A 1013 -21.48 -29.20 16.03
C LYS A 1013 -20.85 -28.25 17.03
N VAL A 1014 -19.65 -28.58 17.48
CA VAL A 1014 -18.78 -27.66 18.21
C VAL A 1014 -17.66 -27.21 17.28
N GLU A 1015 -17.55 -25.91 17.04
CA GLU A 1015 -16.39 -25.36 16.36
C GLU A 1015 -15.24 -25.27 17.36
N THR A 1016 -14.21 -26.10 17.15
CA THR A 1016 -13.02 -26.23 18.00
C THR A 1016 -11.92 -27.03 17.29
N GLU A 1017 -10.66 -26.80 17.67
CA GLU A 1017 -9.52 -27.66 17.28
C GLU A 1017 -9.25 -28.77 18.30
N TYR A 1018 -9.94 -28.76 19.44
CA TYR A 1018 -9.75 -29.76 20.49
C TYR A 1018 -10.53 -31.04 20.19
N ASP A 1019 -9.97 -32.17 20.63
CA ASP A 1019 -10.67 -33.46 20.62
C ASP A 1019 -11.96 -33.33 21.43
N THR A 1020 -13.10 -33.45 20.75
CA THR A 1020 -14.41 -33.10 21.31
C THR A 1020 -15.46 -34.12 20.91
N ASP A 1021 -16.28 -34.55 21.86
CA ASP A 1021 -17.51 -35.31 21.62
C ASP A 1021 -18.71 -34.53 22.15
N LEU A 1022 -19.74 -34.37 21.33
CA LEU A 1022 -20.99 -33.70 21.67
C LEU A 1022 -22.15 -34.70 21.58
N PHE A 1023 -22.91 -34.74 22.65
CA PHE A 1023 -24.08 -35.57 22.83
C PHE A 1023 -25.33 -34.70 22.98
N VAL A 1024 -26.39 -35.05 22.25
CA VAL A 1024 -27.74 -34.49 22.37
C VAL A 1024 -28.68 -35.61 22.77
N ASP A 1025 -29.36 -35.46 23.92
CA ASP A 1025 -30.17 -36.51 24.55
C ASP A 1025 -29.48 -37.87 24.60
N ASN A 1026 -28.23 -37.86 25.07
CA ASN A 1026 -27.33 -39.02 25.17
C ASN A 1026 -26.92 -39.67 23.83
N LYS A 1027 -27.38 -39.16 22.68
CA LYS A 1027 -26.91 -39.58 21.37
C LYS A 1027 -25.70 -38.76 20.95
N ASN A 1028 -24.59 -39.40 20.59
CA ASN A 1028 -23.45 -38.69 20.02
C ASN A 1028 -23.81 -38.16 18.62
N VAL A 1029 -23.75 -36.85 18.46
CA VAL A 1029 -24.08 -36.16 17.19
C VAL A 1029 -22.86 -35.49 16.56
N PHE A 1030 -21.75 -35.37 17.28
CA PHE A 1030 -20.54 -34.75 16.76
C PHE A 1030 -19.29 -35.29 17.48
N THR A 1031 -18.32 -35.73 16.69
CA THR A 1031 -17.01 -36.16 17.16
C THR A 1031 -15.94 -35.46 16.34
N LYS A 1032 -15.00 -34.79 17.03
CA LYS A 1032 -13.82 -34.16 16.45
C LYS A 1032 -12.59 -34.81 17.06
N ARG A 1033 -11.64 -35.16 16.21
CA ARG A 1033 -10.28 -35.54 16.60
C ARG A 1033 -9.26 -34.69 15.85
N PHE A 1034 -8.00 -34.78 16.28
CA PHE A 1034 -6.89 -33.99 15.75
C PHE A 1034 -6.84 -33.89 14.22
N ARG A 1035 -7.06 -34.99 13.49
CA ARG A 1035 -7.11 -34.93 12.01
C ARG A 1035 -8.50 -34.49 11.51
N PRO A 1036 -8.58 -33.56 10.54
CA PRO A 1036 -9.86 -33.10 10.02
C PRO A 1036 -10.77 -34.19 9.46
N GLU A 1037 -10.20 -35.20 8.80
CA GLU A 1037 -10.92 -36.38 8.26
C GLU A 1037 -11.60 -37.24 9.32
N ASP A 1038 -11.20 -37.13 10.59
CA ASP A 1038 -11.81 -37.86 11.71
C ASP A 1038 -13.02 -37.10 12.32
N THR A 1039 -13.41 -35.97 11.73
CA THR A 1039 -14.57 -35.20 12.16
C THR A 1039 -15.85 -35.85 11.65
N LYS A 1040 -16.73 -36.29 12.55
CA LYS A 1040 -18.04 -36.86 12.22
C LYS A 1040 -19.14 -35.95 12.74
N ILE A 1041 -20.12 -35.64 11.90
CA ILE A 1041 -21.32 -34.90 12.25
C ILE A 1041 -22.51 -35.77 11.83
N THR A 1042 -23.45 -35.99 12.75
CA THR A 1042 -24.66 -36.77 12.51
C THR A 1042 -25.87 -35.88 12.78
N ASP A 1043 -26.68 -35.63 11.75
CA ASP A 1043 -27.90 -34.88 11.92
C ASP A 1043 -28.88 -35.61 12.84
N ILE A 1044 -29.67 -34.84 13.59
CA ILE A 1044 -30.60 -35.36 14.60
C ILE A 1044 -31.96 -34.69 14.46
N LYS A 1045 -33.03 -35.50 14.45
CA LYS A 1045 -34.40 -35.01 14.53
C LYS A 1045 -34.71 -34.59 15.96
N LEU A 1046 -35.09 -33.34 16.14
CA LEU A 1046 -35.48 -32.77 17.42
C LEU A 1046 -36.91 -32.24 17.33
N THR A 1047 -37.67 -32.47 18.38
CA THR A 1047 -39.01 -31.92 18.55
C THR A 1047 -38.93 -30.56 19.23
N LYS A 1048 -39.98 -29.76 19.10
CA LYS A 1048 -40.12 -28.50 19.83
C LYS A 1048 -40.13 -28.81 21.33
N GLY A 1049 -39.14 -28.30 22.05
CA GLY A 1049 -38.96 -28.66 23.45
C GLY A 1049 -37.53 -28.49 23.93
N VAL A 1050 -37.30 -28.98 25.15
CA VAL A 1050 -36.00 -28.88 25.83
C VAL A 1050 -35.23 -30.17 25.63
N HIS A 1051 -34.02 -30.08 25.09
CA HIS A 1051 -33.11 -31.21 24.86
C HIS A 1051 -31.82 -31.03 25.67
N ASN A 1052 -31.25 -32.14 26.16
CA ASN A 1052 -30.02 -32.11 26.94
C ASN A 1052 -28.80 -32.09 26.02
N ILE A 1053 -27.81 -31.27 26.38
CA ILE A 1053 -26.51 -31.22 25.73
C ILE A 1053 -25.41 -31.59 26.72
N LYS A 1054 -24.52 -32.46 26.27
CA LYS A 1054 -23.26 -32.77 26.95
C LYS A 1054 -22.11 -32.68 25.97
N ILE A 1055 -21.11 -31.86 26.28
CA ILE A 1055 -19.88 -31.77 25.48
C ILE A 1055 -18.73 -32.26 26.35
N LYS A 1056 -17.95 -33.22 25.83
CA LYS A 1056 -16.68 -33.64 26.41
C LYS A 1056 -15.56 -33.14 25.52
N SER A 1057 -14.57 -32.43 26.06
CA SER A 1057 -13.46 -31.89 25.27
C SER A 1057 -12.14 -31.99 26.03
N ILE A 1058 -11.07 -32.36 25.33
CA ILE A 1058 -9.70 -32.40 25.89
C ILE A 1058 -8.99 -31.09 25.52
N LEU A 1059 -8.87 -30.17 26.49
CA LEU A 1059 -8.20 -28.90 26.28
C LEU A 1059 -6.69 -29.07 26.40
N GLY A 1060 -5.97 -28.58 25.39
CA GLY A 1060 -4.49 -28.59 25.33
C GLY A 1060 -3.86 -27.22 25.57
N PRO A 1061 -2.52 -27.15 25.75
CA PRO A 1061 -1.82 -25.96 26.21
C PRO A 1061 -1.49 -24.97 25.10
N TYR A 1062 -2.02 -25.14 23.89
CA TYR A 1062 -1.77 -24.22 22.79
C TYR A 1062 -3.01 -24.11 21.89
N ILE A 1063 -3.09 -22.97 21.20
CA ILE A 1063 -4.03 -22.57 20.13
C ILE A 1063 -5.15 -21.61 20.59
N TYR A 1064 -5.23 -20.47 19.89
CA TYR A 1064 -6.36 -19.54 19.89
C TYR A 1064 -7.50 -20.16 19.08
N THR A 1065 -8.41 -20.88 19.72
CA THR A 1065 -9.50 -21.57 19.03
C THR A 1065 -10.86 -21.13 19.55
N PRO A 1066 -11.82 -20.86 18.65
CA PRO A 1066 -13.20 -20.80 19.09
C PRO A 1066 -13.59 -22.15 19.71
N PHE A 1067 -14.46 -22.09 20.72
CA PHE A 1067 -15.21 -23.21 21.28
C PHE A 1067 -16.68 -22.79 21.30
N ARG A 1068 -17.33 -23.00 20.17
CA ARG A 1068 -18.67 -22.48 19.89
C ARG A 1068 -19.63 -23.59 19.53
N LEU A 1069 -20.80 -23.59 20.15
CA LEU A 1069 -21.86 -24.53 19.80
C LEU A 1069 -22.67 -23.96 18.63
N VAL A 1070 -22.59 -24.63 17.47
CA VAL A 1070 -23.32 -24.24 16.25
C VAL A 1070 -24.48 -25.20 16.02
N ILE A 1071 -25.69 -24.65 15.97
CA ILE A 1071 -26.94 -25.36 15.71
C ILE A 1071 -27.53 -24.84 14.41
N LYS A 1072 -27.84 -25.74 13.46
CA LYS A 1072 -28.48 -25.39 12.19
C LYS A 1072 -29.62 -26.34 11.87
N LYS A 1073 -30.74 -25.82 11.37
CA LYS A 1073 -31.85 -26.64 10.84
C LYS A 1073 -31.52 -27.04 9.40
N VAL A 1074 -31.59 -28.33 9.06
CA VAL A 1074 -31.10 -28.88 7.78
C VAL A 1074 -31.85 -28.34 6.55
N ASN A 1075 -33.12 -27.97 6.69
CA ASN A 1075 -33.95 -27.46 5.59
C ASN A 1075 -33.96 -25.93 5.44
N ASP A 1076 -33.25 -25.19 6.29
CA ASP A 1076 -33.26 -23.73 6.28
C ASP A 1076 -32.12 -23.21 5.37
N PHE A 1077 -32.22 -23.49 4.06
CA PHE A 1077 -31.34 -22.90 3.05
C PHE A 1077 -31.73 -21.44 2.79
N ARG A 1078 -31.38 -20.55 3.73
CA ARG A 1078 -30.94 -19.21 3.37
C ARG A 1078 -29.43 -19.19 3.54
N TYR A 1079 -28.69 -19.03 2.44
CA TYR A 1079 -27.24 -18.74 2.37
C TYR A 1079 -26.72 -18.04 3.65
N LYS A 1080 -25.62 -18.40 4.34
CA LYS A 1080 -24.37 -19.17 4.10
C LYS A 1080 -23.85 -19.58 5.51
N PRO A 1081 -23.09 -20.68 5.68
CA PRO A 1081 -21.65 -20.61 5.40
C PRO A 1081 -21.21 -21.82 4.57
N VAL A 1082 -20.50 -21.54 3.49
CA VAL A 1082 -19.79 -22.57 2.73
C VAL A 1082 -18.63 -23.00 3.62
N SER A 1083 -18.68 -24.25 4.07
CA SER A 1083 -17.50 -24.91 4.61
C SER A 1083 -16.47 -24.98 3.48
N TYR A 1084 -15.20 -24.76 3.81
CA TYR A 1084 -14.08 -24.79 2.87
C TYR A 1084 -13.85 -26.18 2.22
N TYR A 1085 -14.71 -27.17 2.50
CA TYR A 1085 -14.56 -28.56 2.04
C TYR A 1085 -15.42 -28.94 0.82
N ASP A 1086 -16.40 -28.12 0.41
CA ASP A 1086 -17.38 -28.53 -0.61
C ASP A 1086 -17.11 -28.01 -2.04
N TYR A 1087 -15.89 -27.62 -2.37
CA TYR A 1087 -15.45 -27.45 -3.76
C TYR A 1087 -14.27 -28.41 -4.03
N ARG A 1088 -14.60 -29.64 -4.42
CA ARG A 1088 -13.73 -30.52 -5.21
C ARG A 1088 -14.27 -30.62 -6.62
#